data_AF-A0A5A8E544-F1
#
_entry.id   AF-A0A5A8E544-F1
#
_cell.length_a   1.000
_cell.length_b   1.000
_cell.length_c   1.000
_cell.angle_alpha   90.00
_cell.angle_beta   90.00
_cell.angle_gamma   90.00
#
_symmetry.space_group_name_H-M   'P 1'
#
loop_
_entity.id
_entity.type
_entity.pdbx_description
1 polymer ?
#
loop_
_entity_poly.entity_id
_entity_poly.type
_entity_poly.pdbx_seq_one_letter_code
_entity_poly.pdbx_strand_id
1 'polypeptide(L)'
;MAKPSSSQRRDALELTTDKLADKALVYADAAAVSEEVFAALVGSAEAAAAKKASGLLCEVGTKVLCLKPHAGTPSGTLGLGALHRQAAHLRLGVGVDVRPFEPSPDAVAASLSFEVAYLGRDDASSLVLDVGALAKSIKSQFAGHVFGNGQQAAIQFEADARRKLSFKLTCTGFEHVDIGDAGGASAAAAGAAPRPFAQLLASTDVQLTKTKDSVFKVKGGSASRRPQLFGKGFNFASLGIGGLDTEFQEIFRKAFASRLLPPAISEKMGLNHVRGMLLFGPPGCGKTLIARQIGKALQAREPKVVNGPEVLNKFVGQSEENIRKLFEDAEKEQAERGDESDLHIIIFDEIDAICKRRGTTGGGTGVGDSVVNQLLSKMDGVEALNNILVIGMTNRKDMIDSAVLRPGRLEVHVEISLPDEAGRAQILGIHTAKLKANGFLGKDVDVGVVAKETKNYTGAEIEGLVKTARSYAISRVVDPSDLTKALDASKVCVTQEDFMMAVDETVAAFGAREGELERLCEGGIIAFGSEFRSVVTTLQRLVRQSMASSRSPLLTACVHGPSGAGKTALTVRVALDSGIPMVKRVGAEDMLGMGELSKARVLHEAFEDAYKSSQSLLILDDIERMMEYVPPPIGPRLSNAVLQALLVLLRRPPPKEGRRLLVVCTTSEPNFLRQVGMLPVFTVVERIPLVVEEENFTSVLREAAGDVMDDAAIVEAAAALTDQALPVKRVMQVLELARQAARDRALEELGSDVAGTPMEAAAASGAGGGAASQGAGRAEVEYRLTVADVLEAATASTDGMKSLMMDLGSEL
;
A
#
# COMPACT_ATOMS: atom_id res chain seq x y z
N MET A 1 39.84 40.56 8.09
CA MET A 1 40.38 41.93 7.96
C MET A 1 40.86 42.13 6.53
N ALA A 2 40.04 42.77 5.69
CA ALA A 2 40.44 43.26 4.37
C ALA A 2 40.09 44.76 4.35
N LYS A 3 41.09 45.62 4.09
CA LYS A 3 40.89 47.08 3.98
C LYS A 3 40.14 47.38 2.67
N PRO A 4 39.07 48.21 2.67
CA PRO A 4 38.55 48.75 1.44
C PRO A 4 39.33 49.99 0.99
N SER A 5 39.23 50.24 -0.31
CA SER A 5 39.97 51.18 -1.14
C SER A 5 39.85 52.65 -0.74
N SER A 6 40.90 53.37 -1.08
CA SER A 6 41.14 54.80 -0.89
C SER A 6 40.27 55.68 -1.80
N SER A 7 39.14 56.17 -1.29
CA SER A 7 38.53 57.44 -1.73
C SER A 7 37.47 57.88 -0.72
N GLN A 8 37.66 59.05 -0.10
CA GLN A 8 36.77 59.76 0.82
C GLN A 8 36.68 59.22 2.27
N ARG A 9 37.73 59.46 3.08
CA ARG A 9 37.62 59.45 4.54
C ARG A 9 37.16 60.83 5.01
N ARG A 10 35.91 60.96 5.47
CA ARG A 10 35.47 62.10 6.30
C ARG A 10 35.83 61.81 7.77
N ASP A 11 36.30 62.81 8.51
CA ASP A 11 36.85 62.66 9.85
C ASP A 11 35.82 62.14 10.87
N ALA A 12 36.25 61.25 11.76
CA ALA A 12 35.42 60.69 12.84
C ALA A 12 35.28 61.71 13.98
N LEU A 13 34.07 61.83 14.54
CA LEU A 13 33.79 62.68 15.70
C LEU A 13 33.52 61.82 16.92
N GLU A 14 34.24 62.06 18.01
CA GLU A 14 34.03 61.38 19.30
C GLU A 14 32.91 62.11 20.08
N LEU A 15 31.81 61.41 20.35
CA LEU A 15 30.64 61.95 21.07
C LEU A 15 30.34 61.13 22.31
N THR A 16 29.87 61.77 23.37
CA THR A 16 29.47 61.07 24.61
C THR A 16 28.01 60.61 24.51
N THR A 17 27.74 59.34 24.80
CA THR A 17 26.37 58.80 24.76
C THR A 17 25.49 59.39 25.86
N ASP A 18 24.32 59.90 25.48
CA ASP A 18 23.32 60.45 26.39
C ASP A 18 21.94 59.85 26.10
N LYS A 19 20.99 60.05 27.02
CA LYS A 19 19.62 59.53 26.89
C LYS A 19 18.80 60.43 25.96
N LEU A 20 18.16 59.82 24.97
CA LEU A 20 17.20 60.52 24.13
C LEU A 20 15.96 60.96 24.95
N ALA A 21 15.71 62.26 25.00
CA ALA A 21 14.61 62.86 25.77
C ALA A 21 13.24 62.76 25.06
N ASP A 22 13.23 62.88 23.73
CA ASP A 22 12.00 62.87 22.94
C ASP A 22 11.59 61.45 22.53
N LYS A 23 10.34 61.08 22.86
CA LYS A 23 9.75 59.79 22.50
C LYS A 23 9.40 59.68 21.01
N ALA A 24 9.17 60.80 20.31
CA ALA A 24 8.85 60.79 18.88
C ALA A 24 10.02 60.27 18.04
N LEU A 25 11.25 60.66 18.40
CA LEU A 25 12.47 60.23 17.73
C LEU A 25 12.76 58.73 17.95
N VAL A 26 12.32 58.15 19.08
CA VAL A 26 12.43 56.70 19.34
C VAL A 26 11.61 55.88 18.32
N TYR A 27 10.41 56.34 17.95
CA TYR A 27 9.57 55.66 16.96
C TYR A 27 10.00 55.95 15.51
N ALA A 28 10.78 57.01 15.29
CA ALA A 28 11.37 57.31 13.99
C ALA A 28 12.72 56.60 13.76
N ASP A 29 13.13 55.71 14.67
CA ASP A 29 14.44 55.03 14.68
C ASP A 29 15.63 55.99 14.50
N ALA A 30 15.51 57.22 15.05
CA ALA A 30 16.51 58.27 14.89
C ALA A 30 17.23 58.56 16.22
N ALA A 31 18.55 58.69 16.15
CA ALA A 31 19.38 59.20 17.24
C ALA A 31 19.54 60.72 17.13
N ALA A 32 19.62 61.40 18.28
CA ALA A 32 19.67 62.86 18.33
C ALA A 32 21.09 63.39 18.50
N VAL A 33 21.40 64.49 17.81
CA VAL A 33 22.64 65.26 17.97
C VAL A 33 22.32 66.76 18.02
N SER A 34 23.24 67.58 18.52
CA SER A 34 23.09 69.04 18.45
C SER A 34 23.18 69.53 16.99
N GLU A 35 22.59 70.70 16.70
CA GLU A 35 22.63 71.29 15.34
C GLU A 35 24.08 71.57 14.88
N GLU A 36 24.94 71.96 15.82
CA GLU A 36 26.37 72.20 15.59
C GLU A 36 27.11 70.93 15.17
N VAL A 37 26.92 69.83 15.90
CA VAL A 37 27.54 68.53 15.61
C VAL A 37 27.00 67.96 14.30
N PHE A 38 25.71 68.13 14.02
CA PHE A 38 25.12 67.72 12.74
C PHE A 38 25.72 68.48 11.55
N ALA A 39 25.88 69.81 11.68
CA ALA A 39 26.53 70.62 10.64
C ALA A 39 28.00 70.21 10.43
N ALA A 40 28.73 69.89 11.50
CA ALA A 40 30.10 69.40 11.44
C ALA A 40 30.23 68.05 10.72
N LEU A 41 29.31 67.11 10.96
CA LEU A 41 29.29 65.79 10.30
C LEU A 41 28.96 65.85 8.80
N VAL A 42 28.18 66.85 8.38
CA VAL A 42 27.78 67.04 6.96
C VAL A 42 28.81 67.85 6.17
N GLY A 43 29.55 68.75 6.82
CA GLY A 43 30.65 69.54 6.23
C GLY A 43 30.23 70.73 5.36
N SER A 44 28.94 70.90 5.06
CA SER A 44 28.38 72.06 4.34
C SER A 44 27.01 72.44 4.89
N ALA A 45 26.77 73.74 5.10
CA ALA A 45 25.51 74.27 5.66
C ALA A 45 24.29 74.03 4.73
N GLU A 46 24.49 74.09 3.41
CA GLU A 46 23.42 73.84 2.43
C GLU A 46 23.03 72.34 2.39
N ALA A 47 24.01 71.45 2.47
CA ALA A 47 23.78 70.00 2.55
C ALA A 47 23.18 69.58 3.89
N ALA A 48 23.53 70.27 4.98
CA ALA A 48 22.94 70.05 6.30
C ALA A 48 21.45 70.44 6.33
N ALA A 49 21.06 71.52 5.65
CA ALA A 49 19.67 71.92 5.51
C ALA A 49 18.84 70.89 4.71
N ALA A 50 19.40 70.38 3.61
CA ALA A 50 18.75 69.35 2.78
C ALA A 50 18.59 68.00 3.52
N LYS A 51 19.60 67.59 4.30
CA LYS A 51 19.57 66.33 5.07
C LYS A 51 18.88 66.44 6.43
N LYS A 52 18.42 67.63 6.83
CA LYS A 52 17.70 67.85 8.11
C LYS A 52 16.41 67.03 8.21
N ALA A 53 15.70 66.86 7.08
CA ALA A 53 14.46 66.09 7.02
C ALA A 53 14.68 64.57 6.89
N SER A 54 15.62 64.15 6.03
CA SER A 54 15.93 62.74 5.78
C SER A 54 16.77 62.09 6.90
N GLY A 55 17.50 62.89 7.67
CA GLY A 55 18.54 62.44 8.59
C GLY A 55 19.85 62.08 7.88
N LEU A 56 20.91 61.92 8.68
CA LEU A 56 22.23 61.51 8.22
C LEU A 56 22.54 60.10 8.73
N LEU A 57 22.81 59.16 7.84
CA LEU A 57 23.26 57.82 8.22
C LEU A 57 24.69 57.89 8.75
N CYS A 58 24.90 57.41 9.97
CA CYS A 58 26.21 57.35 10.59
C CYS A 58 26.47 55.97 11.18
N GLU A 59 27.70 55.50 11.06
CA GLU A 59 28.20 54.34 11.78
C GLU A 59 28.48 54.75 13.23
N VAL A 60 27.84 54.05 14.17
CA VAL A 60 27.95 54.25 15.61
C VAL A 60 28.29 52.89 16.23
N GLY A 61 29.57 52.67 16.54
CA GLY A 61 30.06 51.38 17.01
C GLY A 61 29.99 50.28 15.94
N THR A 62 29.08 49.31 16.09
CA THR A 62 28.90 48.17 15.17
C THR A 62 27.61 48.24 14.34
N LYS A 63 26.85 49.34 14.45
CA LYS A 63 25.55 49.53 13.81
C LYS A 63 25.52 50.86 13.06
N VAL A 64 24.64 50.94 12.06
CA VAL A 64 24.37 52.18 11.32
C VAL A 64 23.05 52.75 11.85
N LEU A 65 23.07 54.01 12.28
CA LEU A 65 21.91 54.72 12.83
C LEU A 65 21.62 55.99 12.03
N CYS A 66 20.37 56.41 12.00
CA CYS A 66 19.95 57.68 11.40
C CYS A 66 20.07 58.80 12.44
N LEU A 67 20.93 59.80 12.20
CA LEU A 67 21.08 60.96 13.06
C LEU A 67 20.16 62.11 12.61
N LYS A 68 19.48 62.74 13.56
CA LYS A 68 18.70 63.96 13.33
C LYS A 68 19.10 65.06 14.34
N PRO A 69 19.16 66.32 13.91
CA PRO A 69 19.45 67.42 14.82
C PRO A 69 18.25 67.68 15.74
N HIS A 70 18.52 67.86 17.04
CA HIS A 70 17.50 68.18 18.03
C HIS A 70 18.02 69.18 19.08
N ALA A 71 17.24 70.24 19.31
CA ALA A 71 17.59 71.34 20.22
C ALA A 71 17.72 70.93 21.70
N GLY A 72 17.14 69.78 22.10
CA GLY A 72 17.22 69.27 23.48
C GLY A 72 18.49 68.50 23.81
N THR A 73 19.40 68.31 22.86
CA THR A 73 20.63 67.51 23.03
C THR A 73 21.83 68.43 23.23
N PRO A 74 22.59 68.33 24.34
CA PRO A 74 23.76 69.17 24.58
C PRO A 74 24.84 68.97 23.51
N SER A 75 25.64 70.02 23.25
CA SER A 75 26.71 69.95 22.26
C SER A 75 27.79 68.94 22.71
N GLY A 76 28.22 68.06 21.80
CA GLY A 76 29.16 66.98 22.10
C GLY A 76 28.54 65.66 22.61
N THR A 77 27.21 65.55 22.69
CA THR A 77 26.53 64.30 23.08
C THR A 77 25.72 63.66 21.95
N LEU A 78 25.55 62.35 22.04
CA LEU A 78 24.74 61.52 21.15
C LEU A 78 23.56 60.94 21.92
N GLY A 79 22.36 61.46 21.67
CA GLY A 79 21.11 61.00 22.28
C GLY A 79 20.64 59.68 21.67
N LEU A 80 20.74 58.58 22.42
CA LEU A 80 20.33 57.24 21.98
C LEU A 80 19.07 56.75 22.71
N GLY A 81 18.17 56.11 21.95
CA GLY A 81 17.03 55.39 22.51
C GLY A 81 17.44 54.13 23.28
N ALA A 82 16.54 53.57 24.08
CA ALA A 82 16.81 52.32 24.81
C ALA A 82 17.12 51.14 23.87
N LEU A 83 16.40 51.04 22.74
CA LEU A 83 16.59 50.01 21.72
C LEU A 83 17.92 50.18 20.96
N HIS A 84 18.29 51.41 20.61
CA HIS A 84 19.57 51.70 19.95
C HIS A 84 20.76 51.29 20.82
N ARG A 85 20.70 51.59 22.14
CA ARG A 85 21.74 51.19 23.09
C ARG A 85 21.83 49.68 23.26
N GLN A 86 20.69 48.98 23.29
CA GLN A 86 20.66 47.52 23.35
C GLN A 86 21.24 46.89 22.08
N ALA A 87 20.88 47.40 20.90
CA ALA A 87 21.36 46.89 19.61
C ALA A 87 22.85 47.16 19.36
N ALA A 88 23.38 48.29 19.84
CA ALA A 88 24.79 48.67 19.69
C ALA A 88 25.67 48.30 20.91
N HIS A 89 25.08 47.69 21.95
CA HIS A 89 25.75 47.36 23.23
C HIS A 89 26.44 48.56 23.93
N LEU A 90 25.84 49.76 23.82
CA LEU A 90 26.40 51.00 24.37
C LEU A 90 25.81 51.34 25.75
N ARG A 91 26.67 51.73 26.69
CA ARG A 91 26.27 52.30 27.99
C ARG A 91 26.16 53.83 27.89
N LEU A 92 25.45 54.45 28.83
CA LEU A 92 25.40 55.91 28.94
C LEU A 92 26.73 56.47 29.46
N GLY A 93 27.11 57.66 29.01
CA GLY A 93 28.31 58.36 29.45
C GLY A 93 29.62 57.82 28.87
N VAL A 94 29.56 57.05 27.78
CA VAL A 94 30.73 56.48 27.10
C VAL A 94 31.00 57.26 25.81
N GLY A 95 32.26 57.58 25.54
CA GLY A 95 32.69 58.16 24.26
C GLY A 95 32.57 57.15 23.12
N VAL A 96 31.97 57.57 22.01
CA VAL A 96 31.75 56.74 20.82
C VAL A 96 32.13 57.52 19.57
N ASP A 97 32.93 56.89 18.72
CA ASP A 97 33.23 57.39 17.39
C ASP A 97 32.00 57.34 16.50
N VAL A 98 31.61 58.49 15.96
CA VAL A 98 30.53 58.63 14.98
C VAL A 98 31.13 59.01 13.63
N ARG A 99 30.80 58.24 12.60
CA ARG A 99 31.32 58.43 11.24
C ARG A 99 30.18 58.50 10.22
N PRO A 100 30.17 59.47 9.29
CA PRO A 100 29.20 59.49 8.20
C PRO A 100 29.30 58.20 7.37
N PHE A 101 28.17 57.56 7.12
CA PHE A 101 28.07 56.31 6.34
C PHE A 101 27.24 56.56 5.08
N GLU A 102 27.83 56.29 3.92
CA GLU A 102 27.12 56.31 2.64
C GLU A 102 26.95 54.86 2.13
N PRO A 103 25.71 54.36 1.98
CA PRO A 103 25.47 52.99 1.55
C PRO A 103 25.93 52.80 0.10
N SER A 104 26.61 51.69 -0.19
CA SER A 104 26.94 51.31 -1.56
C SER A 104 25.67 50.95 -2.35
N PRO A 105 25.67 51.09 -3.69
CA PRO A 105 24.52 50.72 -4.53
C PRO A 105 24.09 49.25 -4.35
N ASP A 106 25.03 48.37 -3.98
CA ASP A 106 24.80 46.94 -3.76
C ASP A 106 24.26 46.61 -2.36
N ALA A 107 24.10 47.60 -1.49
CA ALA A 107 23.56 47.44 -0.14
C ALA A 107 22.02 47.39 -0.10
N VAL A 108 21.35 47.48 -1.24
CA VAL A 108 19.88 47.42 -1.33
C VAL A 108 19.38 46.01 -1.00
N ALA A 109 18.40 45.94 -0.09
CA ALA A 109 17.74 44.69 0.26
C ALA A 109 16.65 44.32 -0.76
N ALA A 110 16.68 43.07 -1.22
CA ALA A 110 15.59 42.43 -1.94
C ALA A 110 14.48 42.03 -0.96
N SER A 111 14.86 41.39 0.14
CA SER A 111 13.97 40.99 1.23
C SER A 111 14.56 41.34 2.60
N LEU A 112 13.72 41.79 3.52
CA LEU A 112 14.07 42.10 4.91
C LEU A 112 13.10 41.38 5.85
N SER A 113 13.64 40.55 6.75
CA SER A 113 12.87 39.80 7.73
C SER A 113 12.95 40.44 9.11
N PHE A 114 11.80 40.77 9.70
CA PHE A 114 11.70 41.33 11.04
C PHE A 114 10.87 40.44 11.96
N GLU A 115 11.38 40.18 13.15
CA GLU A 115 10.60 39.66 14.27
C GLU A 115 9.86 40.78 14.99
N VAL A 116 8.55 40.60 15.18
CA VAL A 116 7.65 41.58 15.80
C VAL A 116 7.28 41.12 17.20
N ALA A 117 7.42 42.02 18.17
CA ALA A 117 6.97 41.85 19.55
C ALA A 117 6.11 43.05 20.00
N TYR A 118 5.05 42.80 20.76
CA TYR A 118 4.20 43.87 21.31
C TYR A 118 4.88 44.53 22.52
N LEU A 119 4.93 45.87 22.54
CA LEU A 119 5.59 46.66 23.59
C LEU A 119 4.59 47.24 24.62
N GLY A 120 3.29 47.07 24.40
CA GLY A 120 2.25 47.57 25.30
C GLY A 120 2.07 46.73 26.56
N ARG A 121 1.50 47.33 27.62
CA ARG A 121 1.20 46.67 28.90
C ARG A 121 -0.19 46.00 28.95
N ASP A 122 -0.98 46.12 27.90
CA ASP A 122 -2.35 45.60 27.82
C ASP A 122 -2.40 44.14 27.37
N ASP A 123 -3.44 43.38 27.76
CA ASP A 123 -3.66 41.99 27.36
C ASP A 123 -3.73 41.85 25.83
N ALA A 124 -2.68 41.27 25.25
CA ALA A 124 -2.48 41.19 23.80
C ALA A 124 -3.23 40.04 23.11
N SER A 125 -3.97 39.21 23.84
CA SER A 125 -4.63 38.00 23.33
C SER A 125 -5.79 38.27 22.37
N SER A 126 -6.43 39.44 22.48
CA SER A 126 -7.54 39.87 21.61
C SER A 126 -7.11 40.72 20.40
N LEU A 127 -5.82 41.05 20.31
CA LEU A 127 -5.30 41.90 19.23
C LEU A 127 -5.17 41.11 17.93
N VAL A 128 -5.76 41.63 16.86
CA VAL A 128 -5.62 41.11 15.49
C VAL A 128 -4.79 42.11 14.69
N LEU A 129 -3.62 41.68 14.22
CA LEU A 129 -2.68 42.51 13.47
C LEU A 129 -2.76 42.24 11.97
N ASP A 130 -2.99 43.27 11.15
CA ASP A 130 -2.87 43.17 9.69
C ASP A 130 -1.40 43.30 9.24
N VAL A 131 -0.83 42.21 8.71
CA VAL A 131 0.57 42.16 8.25
C VAL A 131 0.81 43.11 7.09
N GLY A 132 -0.14 43.20 6.15
CA GLY A 132 0.01 44.02 4.95
C GLY A 132 0.04 45.50 5.28
N ALA A 133 -0.86 45.93 6.18
CA ALA A 133 -0.88 47.31 6.66
C ALA A 133 0.37 47.65 7.48
N LEU A 134 0.83 46.75 8.36
CA LEU A 134 2.05 46.96 9.14
C LEU A 134 3.30 47.03 8.25
N ALA A 135 3.44 46.11 7.29
CA ALA A 135 4.55 46.13 6.34
C ALA A 135 4.56 47.42 5.50
N LYS A 136 3.40 47.91 5.08
CA LYS A 136 3.29 49.20 4.39
C LYS A 136 3.71 50.38 5.28
N SER A 137 3.31 50.35 6.56
CA SER A 137 3.74 51.36 7.55
C SER A 137 5.26 51.36 7.73
N ILE A 138 5.86 50.16 7.90
CA ILE A 138 7.32 49.98 8.00
C ILE A 138 8.04 50.56 6.77
N LYS A 139 7.57 50.22 5.56
CA LYS A 139 8.14 50.76 4.31
C LYS A 139 8.04 52.29 4.23
N SER A 140 6.91 52.87 4.67
CA SER A 140 6.72 54.32 4.61
C SER A 140 7.53 55.09 5.65
N GLN A 141 7.67 54.53 6.86
CA GLN A 141 8.31 55.20 7.99
C GLN A 141 9.83 55.01 7.99
N PHE A 142 10.31 53.85 7.58
CA PHE A 142 11.74 53.51 7.56
C PHE A 142 12.34 53.51 6.15
N ALA A 143 11.69 54.18 5.18
CA ALA A 143 12.25 54.35 3.84
C ALA A 143 13.68 54.93 3.92
N GLY A 144 14.63 54.28 3.24
CA GLY A 144 16.03 54.69 3.19
C GLY A 144 16.86 54.33 4.42
N HIS A 145 16.28 53.73 5.47
CA HIS A 145 17.01 53.28 6.65
C HIS A 145 17.85 52.03 6.33
N VAL A 146 18.94 51.88 7.07
CA VAL A 146 19.87 50.75 6.95
C VAL A 146 19.71 49.86 8.19
N PHE A 147 19.42 48.59 7.96
CA PHE A 147 19.28 47.57 9.00
C PHE A 147 20.44 46.58 8.92
N GLY A 148 21.09 46.34 10.06
CA GLY A 148 21.99 45.22 10.27
C GLY A 148 21.33 44.08 11.05
N ASN A 149 21.93 42.89 11.01
CA ASN A 149 21.37 41.74 11.73
C ASN A 149 21.32 42.02 13.24
N GLY A 150 20.19 41.74 13.89
CA GLY A 150 19.93 42.04 15.30
C GLY A 150 19.64 43.51 15.63
N GLN A 151 19.52 44.39 14.63
CA GLN A 151 19.10 45.78 14.85
C GLN A 151 17.64 45.84 15.30
N GLN A 152 17.36 46.69 16.28
CA GLN A 152 16.05 46.80 16.91
C GLN A 152 15.49 48.21 16.70
N ALA A 153 14.25 48.29 16.23
CA ALA A 153 13.51 49.54 16.02
C ALA A 153 12.13 49.47 16.69
N ALA A 154 11.57 50.61 17.06
CA ALA A 154 10.19 50.70 17.56
C ALA A 154 9.30 51.32 16.48
N ILE A 155 8.13 50.72 16.24
CA ILE A 155 7.11 51.30 15.36
C ILE A 155 5.82 51.52 16.13
N GLN A 156 5.15 52.64 15.85
CA GLN A 156 3.82 52.91 16.34
C GLN A 156 2.83 52.68 15.20
N PHE A 157 1.93 51.72 15.38
CA PHE A 157 0.94 51.31 14.40
C PHE A 157 -0.46 51.74 14.85
N GLU A 158 -1.15 52.49 14.00
CA GLU A 158 -2.55 52.87 14.20
C GLU A 158 -3.45 51.79 13.60
N ALA A 159 -3.93 50.88 14.46
CA ALA A 159 -4.82 49.80 14.03
C ALA A 159 -6.28 50.29 13.84
N ASP A 160 -6.71 51.29 14.62
CA ASP A 160 -8.03 51.92 14.57
C ASP A 160 -7.91 53.39 15.01
N ALA A 161 -8.85 54.26 14.60
CA ALA A 161 -8.88 55.71 14.87
C ALA A 161 -8.83 56.14 16.36
N ARG A 162 -8.78 55.20 17.30
CA ARG A 162 -8.71 55.42 18.76
C ARG A 162 -7.55 54.75 19.47
N ARG A 163 -6.73 53.90 18.84
CA ARG A 163 -5.66 53.14 19.51
C ARG A 163 -4.35 53.12 18.73
N LYS A 164 -3.30 53.68 19.33
CA LYS A 164 -1.92 53.59 18.83
C LYS A 164 -1.22 52.44 19.54
N LEU A 165 -0.84 51.39 18.81
CA LEU A 165 -0.15 50.21 19.32
C LEU A 165 1.35 50.34 19.07
N SER A 166 2.18 50.04 20.06
CA SER A 166 3.64 50.09 19.91
C SER A 166 4.21 48.68 19.76
N PHE A 167 4.98 48.48 18.69
CA PHE A 167 5.66 47.22 18.40
C PHE A 167 7.17 47.41 18.38
N LYS A 168 7.89 46.40 18.85
CA LYS A 168 9.34 46.25 18.70
C LYS A 168 9.62 45.37 17.48
N LEU A 169 10.43 45.86 16.56
CA LEU A 169 10.92 45.17 15.38
C LEU A 169 12.37 44.76 15.62
N THR A 170 12.71 43.51 15.34
CA THR A 170 14.09 43.00 15.41
C THR A 170 14.46 42.41 14.06
N CYS A 171 15.46 42.96 13.38
CA CYS A 171 15.92 42.43 12.10
C CYS A 171 16.62 41.08 12.30
N THR A 172 16.13 40.00 11.69
CA THR A 172 16.69 38.64 11.82
C THR A 172 17.52 38.22 10.61
N GLY A 173 17.21 38.76 9.44
CA GLY A 173 17.92 38.44 8.20
C GLY A 173 17.51 39.35 7.04
N PHE A 174 18.36 39.39 6.02
CA PHE A 174 18.12 40.14 4.79
C PHE A 174 18.80 39.47 3.61
N GLU A 175 18.20 39.58 2.44
CA GLU A 175 18.77 39.18 1.15
C GLU A 175 19.03 40.43 0.31
N HIS A 176 20.13 40.45 -0.42
CA HIS A 176 20.48 41.56 -1.31
C HIS A 176 19.87 41.40 -2.70
N VAL A 177 19.65 42.52 -3.40
CA VAL A 177 19.35 42.48 -4.82
C VAL A 177 20.62 42.13 -5.57
N ASP A 178 20.64 40.99 -6.25
CA ASP A 178 21.70 40.65 -7.21
C ASP A 178 21.54 41.54 -8.44
N ILE A 179 22.33 42.60 -8.53
CA ILE A 179 22.45 43.42 -9.74
C ILE A 179 23.38 42.65 -10.69
N GLY A 180 22.83 41.60 -11.30
CA GLY A 180 23.50 40.73 -12.28
C GLY A 180 22.48 40.14 -13.25
N ASP A 181 22.46 40.69 -14.46
CA ASP A 181 21.83 40.23 -15.70
C ASP A 181 20.35 39.81 -15.73
N ALA A 182 19.60 40.52 -16.57
CA ALA A 182 18.31 40.08 -17.10
C ALA A 182 18.51 38.88 -18.04
N GLY A 183 18.46 37.66 -17.50
CA GLY A 183 18.49 36.43 -18.28
C GLY A 183 18.82 35.24 -17.40
N GLY A 184 17.82 34.39 -17.14
CA GLY A 184 17.88 33.41 -16.07
C GLY A 184 19.01 32.38 -16.16
N ALA A 185 19.61 32.08 -15.01
CA ALA A 185 20.05 30.76 -14.58
C ALA A 185 20.51 30.86 -13.12
N SER A 186 20.01 29.98 -12.27
CA SER A 186 20.51 29.78 -10.91
C SER A 186 21.97 29.33 -10.98
N ALA A 187 22.88 30.15 -10.46
CA ALA A 187 24.22 29.75 -10.10
C ALA A 187 24.58 30.40 -8.77
N ALA A 188 24.73 29.57 -7.74
CA ALA A 188 25.22 29.98 -6.44
C ALA A 188 26.61 30.62 -6.58
N ALA A 189 26.69 31.94 -6.37
CA ALA A 189 27.96 32.64 -6.25
C ALA A 189 28.48 32.52 -4.81
N ALA A 190 29.11 31.38 -4.52
CA ALA A 190 30.01 31.23 -3.38
C ALA A 190 31.22 32.16 -3.59
N GLY A 191 31.33 33.24 -2.82
CA GLY A 191 32.53 34.09 -2.82
C GLY A 191 32.38 35.57 -2.48
N ALA A 192 31.18 36.11 -2.25
CA ALA A 192 31.02 37.50 -1.81
C ALA A 192 31.19 37.61 -0.29
N ALA A 193 32.04 38.54 0.17
CA ALA A 193 32.22 38.83 1.60
C ALA A 193 30.86 39.10 2.28
N PRO A 194 30.62 38.61 3.51
CA PRO A 194 29.35 38.80 4.21
C PRO A 194 29.08 40.29 4.36
N ARG A 195 28.01 40.78 3.72
CA ARG A 195 27.58 42.17 3.77
C ARG A 195 26.81 42.39 5.08
N PRO A 196 27.28 43.25 6.01
CA PRO A 196 26.70 43.35 7.34
C PRO A 196 25.43 44.21 7.43
N PHE A 197 25.09 44.95 6.37
CA PHE A 197 24.02 45.95 6.37
C PHE A 197 23.18 45.91 5.08
N ALA A 198 21.88 46.18 5.22
CA ALA A 198 20.90 46.20 4.12
C ALA A 198 20.04 47.47 4.20
N GLN A 199 19.87 48.18 3.08
CA GLN A 199 19.03 49.37 2.99
C GLN A 199 17.59 49.00 2.59
N LEU A 200 16.61 49.51 3.33
CA LEU A 200 15.19 49.37 3.04
C LEU A 200 14.76 50.42 2.01
N LEU A 201 14.33 49.98 0.82
CA LEU A 201 13.71 50.82 -0.19
C LEU A 201 12.21 50.50 -0.34
N ALA A 202 11.49 51.35 -1.06
CA ALA A 202 10.06 51.11 -1.34
C ALA A 202 9.81 49.80 -2.10
N SER A 203 10.79 49.34 -2.89
CA SER A 203 10.76 48.08 -3.65
C SER A 203 11.12 46.84 -2.84
N THR A 204 11.71 46.98 -1.65
CA THR A 204 12.12 45.84 -0.83
C THR A 204 10.91 45.08 -0.30
N ASP A 205 10.95 43.75 -0.32
CA ASP A 205 9.91 42.93 0.30
C ASP A 205 10.14 42.82 1.82
N VAL A 206 9.10 43.04 2.62
CA VAL A 206 9.21 43.06 4.09
C VAL A 206 8.45 41.86 4.63
N GLN A 207 9.19 40.92 5.21
CA GLN A 207 8.65 39.72 5.84
C GLN A 207 8.59 39.92 7.34
N LEU A 208 7.43 39.64 7.93
CA LEU A 208 7.19 39.83 9.36
C LEU A 208 6.94 38.47 10.00
N THR A 209 7.77 38.12 10.97
CA THR A 209 7.60 36.92 11.79
C THR A 209 7.21 37.33 13.21
N LYS A 210 6.34 36.52 13.83
CA LYS A 210 5.91 36.74 15.20
C LYS A 210 6.95 36.17 16.17
N THR A 211 7.24 36.89 17.26
CA THR A 211 8.13 36.38 18.31
C THR A 211 7.41 35.27 19.10
N LYS A 212 8.13 34.20 19.47
CA LYS A 212 7.59 33.01 20.17
C LYS A 212 6.80 33.34 21.44
N ASP A 213 7.12 34.44 22.12
CA ASP A 213 6.50 34.84 23.39
C ASP A 213 5.23 35.69 23.24
N SER A 214 4.83 36.05 22.02
CA SER A 214 3.72 36.99 21.80
C SER A 214 2.38 36.28 21.58
N VAL A 215 1.27 36.86 22.08
CA VAL A 215 -0.06 36.20 22.15
C VAL A 215 -1.07 36.75 21.13
N PHE A 216 -0.72 37.77 20.33
CA PHE A 216 -1.65 38.40 19.37
C PHE A 216 -1.87 37.55 18.10
N LYS A 217 -3.04 37.68 17.47
CA LYS A 217 -3.40 36.99 16.22
C LYS A 217 -3.02 37.84 15.01
N VAL A 218 -2.70 37.20 13.89
CA VAL A 218 -2.23 37.86 12.67
C VAL A 218 -3.24 37.61 11.55
N LYS A 219 -3.67 38.66 10.86
CA LYS A 219 -4.61 38.62 9.73
C LYS A 219 -3.88 39.01 8.46
N GLY A 220 -4.07 38.24 7.39
CA GLY A 220 -3.48 38.55 6.08
C GLY A 220 -1.99 38.23 5.96
N GLY A 221 -1.49 37.25 6.70
CA GLY A 221 -0.12 36.76 6.58
C GLY A 221 0.20 36.26 5.17
N SER A 222 0.80 37.12 4.35
CA SER A 222 1.66 36.64 3.28
C SER A 222 2.91 36.07 3.93
N ALA A 223 3.20 34.80 3.65
CA ALA A 223 4.44 34.09 3.98
C ALA A 223 4.65 33.68 5.45
N SER A 224 3.62 33.19 6.13
CA SER A 224 3.87 32.10 7.09
C SER A 224 4.39 30.90 6.31
N ARG A 225 5.56 30.41 6.72
CA ARG A 225 6.39 29.41 6.04
C ARG A 225 5.51 28.26 5.54
N ARG A 226 5.30 28.18 4.23
CA ARG A 226 4.71 26.98 3.61
C ARG A 226 5.55 25.79 4.10
N PRO A 227 5.00 24.79 4.82
CA PRO A 227 5.61 23.49 4.70
C PRO A 227 5.48 23.17 3.22
N GLN A 228 6.62 23.10 2.52
CA GLN A 228 6.64 22.53 1.18
C GLN A 228 6.29 21.05 1.34
N LEU A 229 5.01 20.74 1.55
CA LEU A 229 4.47 19.40 1.74
C LEU A 229 4.86 18.49 0.56
N PHE A 230 5.24 19.08 -0.58
CA PHE A 230 5.89 18.39 -1.69
C PHE A 230 6.98 19.27 -2.30
N GLY A 231 8.23 18.82 -2.23
CA GLY A 231 9.31 19.37 -3.07
C GLY A 231 8.99 19.13 -4.55
N LYS A 232 9.38 20.07 -5.42
CA LYS A 232 9.30 19.87 -6.88
C LYS A 232 10.17 18.66 -7.26
N GLY A 233 9.54 17.50 -7.51
CA GLY A 233 10.24 16.26 -7.88
C GLY A 233 9.73 14.96 -7.23
N PHE A 234 8.49 14.93 -6.72
CA PHE A 234 7.94 13.71 -6.12
C PHE A 234 7.63 12.66 -7.20
N ASN A 235 8.53 11.67 -7.34
CA ASN A 235 8.34 10.53 -8.25
C ASN A 235 7.76 9.34 -7.49
N PHE A 236 6.63 8.80 -7.96
CA PHE A 236 5.86 7.74 -7.31
C PHE A 236 6.67 6.43 -7.12
N ALA A 237 7.53 6.09 -8.08
CA ALA A 237 8.45 4.96 -7.99
C ALA A 237 9.54 5.12 -6.92
N SER A 238 9.91 6.35 -6.54
CA SER A 238 10.96 6.61 -5.54
C SER A 238 10.53 6.25 -4.11
N LEU A 239 9.22 6.10 -3.88
CA LEU A 239 8.68 5.66 -2.59
C LEU A 239 8.65 4.13 -2.42
N GLY A 240 9.03 3.37 -3.45
CA GLY A 240 9.01 1.91 -3.40
C GLY A 240 7.60 1.31 -3.36
N ILE A 241 6.60 2.00 -3.89
CA ILE A 241 5.25 1.48 -4.13
C ILE A 241 5.12 1.23 -5.64
N GLY A 242 4.71 0.02 -6.03
CA GLY A 242 4.46 -0.34 -7.42
C GLY A 242 3.01 -0.78 -7.64
N GLY A 243 2.46 -0.49 -8.81
CA GLY A 243 1.18 -1.02 -9.28
C GLY A 243 -0.08 -0.40 -8.69
N LEU A 244 0.02 0.73 -7.97
CA LEU A 244 -1.11 1.37 -7.27
C LEU A 244 -1.22 2.87 -7.59
N ASP A 245 -0.77 3.28 -8.78
CA ASP A 245 -0.72 4.67 -9.19
C ASP A 245 -2.13 5.29 -9.25
N THR A 246 -3.12 4.54 -9.70
CA THR A 246 -4.53 4.97 -9.82
C THR A 246 -5.17 5.23 -8.45
N GLU A 247 -5.02 4.29 -7.52
CA GLU A 247 -5.53 4.38 -6.16
C GLU A 247 -4.84 5.51 -5.41
N PHE A 248 -3.53 5.68 -5.60
CA PHE A 248 -2.78 6.75 -4.98
C PHE A 248 -3.17 8.13 -5.52
N GLN A 249 -3.39 8.27 -6.83
CA GLN A 249 -3.92 9.51 -7.40
C GLN A 249 -5.32 9.85 -6.86
N GLU A 250 -6.16 8.84 -6.65
CA GLU A 250 -7.47 9.02 -6.05
C GLU A 250 -7.35 9.50 -4.59
N ILE A 251 -6.48 8.88 -3.79
CA ILE A 251 -6.14 9.32 -2.42
C ILE A 251 -5.67 10.78 -2.45
N PHE A 252 -4.75 11.12 -3.35
CA PHE A 252 -4.18 12.45 -3.47
C PHE A 252 -5.24 13.50 -3.79
N ARG A 253 -6.08 13.22 -4.77
CA ARG A 253 -7.18 14.12 -5.17
C ARG A 253 -8.22 14.29 -4.05
N LYS A 254 -8.60 13.22 -3.37
CA LYS A 254 -9.69 13.24 -2.37
C LYS A 254 -9.23 13.76 -1.01
N ALA A 255 -8.07 13.33 -0.51
CA ALA A 255 -7.64 13.61 0.87
C ALA A 255 -6.62 14.76 0.99
N PHE A 256 -5.77 14.96 -0.02
CA PHE A 256 -4.63 15.88 0.06
C PHE A 256 -4.83 17.19 -0.71
N ALA A 257 -5.65 17.19 -1.78
CA ALA A 257 -5.89 18.40 -2.58
C ALA A 257 -6.40 19.60 -1.76
N SER A 258 -7.29 19.38 -0.78
CA SER A 258 -7.82 20.45 0.07
C SER A 258 -6.76 21.13 0.93
N ARG A 259 -5.68 20.40 1.29
CA ARG A 259 -4.56 20.91 2.11
C ARG A 259 -3.46 21.56 1.28
N LEU A 260 -3.44 21.32 -0.04
CA LEU A 260 -2.48 21.93 -0.96
C LEU A 260 -2.92 23.32 -1.45
N LEU A 261 -4.22 23.59 -1.37
CA LEU A 261 -4.77 24.88 -1.74
C LEU A 261 -4.44 25.94 -0.67
N PRO A 262 -4.15 27.19 -1.06
CA PRO A 262 -3.98 28.29 -0.12
C PRO A 262 -5.21 28.43 0.80
N PRO A 263 -5.03 28.68 2.11
CA PRO A 263 -6.13 28.75 3.07
C PRO A 263 -7.17 29.82 2.69
N ALA A 264 -6.73 30.94 2.13
CA ALA A 264 -7.62 32.00 1.63
C ALA A 264 -8.55 31.55 0.48
N ILE A 265 -8.17 30.52 -0.27
CA ILE A 265 -9.00 29.93 -1.33
C ILE A 265 -9.92 28.86 -0.73
N SER A 266 -9.40 28.04 0.19
CA SER A 266 -10.16 27.00 0.89
C SER A 266 -11.31 27.59 1.72
N GLU A 267 -11.07 28.69 2.44
CA GLU A 267 -12.10 29.42 3.20
C GLU A 267 -13.18 30.00 2.28
N LYS A 268 -12.77 30.62 1.15
CA LYS A 268 -13.72 31.17 0.16
C LYS A 268 -14.59 30.10 -0.48
N MET A 269 -14.06 28.89 -0.66
CA MET A 269 -14.81 27.75 -1.18
C MET A 269 -15.60 27.01 -0.09
N GLY A 270 -15.43 27.34 1.19
CA GLY A 270 -16.07 26.62 2.30
C GLY A 270 -15.63 25.16 2.40
N LEU A 271 -14.40 24.85 1.97
CA LEU A 271 -13.89 23.47 1.97
C LEU A 271 -13.43 23.07 3.36
N ASN A 272 -14.06 22.04 3.92
CA ASN A 272 -13.56 21.38 5.12
C ASN A 272 -12.48 20.36 4.73
N HIS A 273 -11.40 20.30 5.52
CA HIS A 273 -10.36 19.30 5.31
C HIS A 273 -10.86 17.90 5.67
N VAL A 274 -10.41 16.91 4.91
CA VAL A 274 -10.75 15.50 5.15
C VAL A 274 -10.05 15.03 6.42
N ARG A 275 -10.82 14.61 7.43
CA ARG A 275 -10.31 14.16 8.73
C ARG A 275 -9.82 12.72 8.72
N GLY A 276 -10.41 11.88 7.89
CA GLY A 276 -10.18 10.45 7.95
C GLY A 276 -10.27 9.74 6.62
N MET A 277 -9.40 8.74 6.46
CA MET A 277 -9.33 7.86 5.31
C MET A 277 -9.29 6.40 5.78
N LEU A 278 -10.03 5.52 5.11
CA LEU A 278 -10.01 4.08 5.31
C LEU A 278 -9.41 3.39 4.09
N LEU A 279 -8.30 2.68 4.29
CA LEU A 279 -7.70 1.78 3.33
C LEU A 279 -8.18 0.35 3.62
N PHE A 280 -8.87 -0.27 2.67
CA PHE A 280 -9.36 -1.64 2.82
C PHE A 280 -9.01 -2.49 1.61
N GLY A 281 -8.95 -3.80 1.77
CA GLY A 281 -8.61 -4.71 0.66
C GLY A 281 -8.10 -6.06 1.16
N PRO A 282 -7.74 -6.99 0.27
CA PRO A 282 -7.20 -8.28 0.67
C PRO A 282 -5.85 -8.15 1.44
N PRO A 283 -5.54 -9.07 2.37
CA PRO A 283 -4.25 -9.09 3.05
C PRO A 283 -3.10 -9.20 2.04
N GLY A 284 -1.90 -8.75 2.44
CA GLY A 284 -0.70 -8.84 1.59
C GLY A 284 -0.59 -7.80 0.46
N CYS A 285 -1.57 -6.93 0.24
CA CYS A 285 -1.55 -5.91 -0.82
C CYS A 285 -0.84 -4.58 -0.44
N GLY A 286 -0.01 -4.58 0.61
CA GLY A 286 0.81 -3.41 0.94
C GLY A 286 0.08 -2.22 1.59
N LYS A 287 -1.13 -2.41 2.16
CA LYS A 287 -1.90 -1.33 2.83
C LYS A 287 -1.10 -0.58 3.89
N THR A 288 -0.42 -1.32 4.78
CA THR A 288 0.46 -0.78 5.82
C THR A 288 1.67 -0.04 5.25
N LEU A 289 2.23 -0.51 4.12
CA LEU A 289 3.33 0.18 3.45
C LEU A 289 2.87 1.52 2.88
N ILE A 290 1.73 1.54 2.19
CA ILE A 290 1.17 2.77 1.60
C ILE A 290 0.90 3.81 2.67
N ALA A 291 0.24 3.45 3.78
CA ALA A 291 -0.04 4.39 4.85
C ALA A 291 1.25 5.00 5.46
N ARG A 292 2.28 4.17 5.68
CA ARG A 292 3.59 4.64 6.19
C ARG A 292 4.29 5.55 5.19
N GLN A 293 4.26 5.22 3.91
CA GLN A 293 4.89 6.03 2.87
C GLN A 293 4.15 7.35 2.64
N ILE A 294 2.82 7.35 2.70
CA ILE A 294 2.01 8.58 2.70
C ILE A 294 2.44 9.47 3.88
N GLY A 295 2.55 8.91 5.09
CA GLY A 295 3.00 9.64 6.27
C GLY A 295 4.40 10.26 6.09
N LYS A 296 5.35 9.52 5.53
CA LYS A 296 6.71 10.02 5.24
C LYS A 296 6.74 11.06 4.12
N ALA A 297 5.99 10.83 3.05
CA ALA A 297 5.94 11.66 1.86
C ALA A 297 5.44 13.08 2.16
N LEU A 298 4.47 13.19 3.05
CA LEU A 298 3.85 14.46 3.41
C LEU A 298 4.76 15.39 4.23
N GLN A 299 6.00 14.97 4.56
CA GLN A 299 6.93 15.72 5.45
C GLN A 299 6.23 16.27 6.70
N ALA A 300 5.17 15.60 7.14
CA ALA A 300 4.49 15.89 8.38
C ALA A 300 5.39 15.46 9.54
N ARG A 301 5.01 15.81 10.77
CA ARG A 301 5.60 15.18 11.95
C ARG A 301 5.56 13.66 11.84
N GLU A 302 6.44 13.00 12.58
CA GLU A 302 6.51 11.54 12.58
C GLU A 302 5.11 10.94 12.80
N PRO A 303 4.61 10.09 11.87
CA PRO A 303 3.27 9.55 11.97
C PRO A 303 3.18 8.62 13.18
N LYS A 304 2.13 8.82 14.00
CA LYS A 304 1.84 7.92 15.12
C LYS A 304 1.17 6.66 14.56
N VAL A 305 1.90 5.55 14.53
CA VAL A 305 1.38 4.25 14.10
C VAL A 305 0.99 3.43 15.32
N VAL A 306 -0.26 3.01 15.37
CA VAL A 306 -0.82 2.21 16.47
C VAL A 306 -1.52 1.01 15.88
N ASN A 307 -1.31 -0.17 16.47
CA ASN A 307 -2.04 -1.36 16.06
C ASN A 307 -3.40 -1.43 16.80
N GLY A 308 -4.48 -1.81 16.12
CA GLY A 308 -5.82 -1.87 16.69
C GLY A 308 -5.89 -2.66 18.01
N PRO A 309 -5.35 -3.89 18.08
CA PRO A 309 -5.29 -4.67 19.32
C PRO A 309 -4.47 -4.02 20.44
N GLU A 310 -3.45 -3.20 20.12
CA GLU A 310 -2.59 -2.54 21.10
C GLU A 310 -3.33 -1.49 21.92
N VAL A 311 -4.42 -0.92 21.36
CA VAL A 311 -5.29 0.03 22.04
C VAL A 311 -6.17 -0.64 23.10
N LEU A 312 -6.43 -1.96 22.96
CA LEU A 312 -7.37 -2.69 23.80
C LEU A 312 -6.68 -3.26 25.04
N ASN A 313 -6.93 -2.66 26.20
CA ASN A 313 -6.55 -3.19 27.50
C ASN A 313 -7.73 -3.87 28.22
N LYS A 314 -7.42 -4.86 29.07
CA LYS A 314 -8.40 -5.58 29.89
C LYS A 314 -9.02 -4.71 30.99
N PHE A 315 -8.32 -3.64 31.39
CA PHE A 315 -8.78 -2.71 32.41
C PHE A 315 -9.71 -1.66 31.80
N VAL A 316 -10.95 -1.60 32.32
CA VAL A 316 -11.98 -0.63 31.89
C VAL A 316 -11.44 0.80 32.06
N GLY A 317 -11.61 1.64 31.03
CA GLY A 317 -11.16 3.04 31.00
C GLY A 317 -9.73 3.27 30.48
N GLN A 318 -8.81 2.31 30.63
CA GLN A 318 -7.44 2.47 30.10
C GLN A 318 -7.39 2.56 28.57
N SER A 319 -8.20 1.75 27.89
CA SER A 319 -8.32 1.78 26.42
C SER A 319 -8.82 3.14 25.92
N GLU A 320 -9.71 3.80 26.66
CA GLU A 320 -10.22 5.14 26.33
C GLU A 320 -9.17 6.22 26.61
N GLU A 321 -8.44 6.11 27.71
CA GLU A 321 -7.35 7.01 28.05
C GLU A 321 -6.23 6.96 26.99
N ASN A 322 -5.90 5.76 26.51
CA ASN A 322 -4.92 5.58 25.43
C ASN A 322 -5.36 6.31 24.16
N ILE A 323 -6.64 6.24 23.76
CA ILE A 323 -7.15 7.02 22.64
C ILE A 323 -7.04 8.52 22.92
N ARG A 324 -7.39 9.00 24.12
CA ARG A 324 -7.26 10.44 24.44
C ARG A 324 -5.82 10.93 24.32
N LYS A 325 -4.85 10.17 24.84
CA LYS A 325 -3.41 10.48 24.75
C LYS A 325 -2.91 10.59 23.31
N LEU A 326 -3.45 9.79 22.38
CA LEU A 326 -3.06 9.87 20.97
C LEU A 326 -3.42 11.21 20.32
N PHE A 327 -4.59 11.77 20.68
CA PHE A 327 -5.10 13.04 20.14
C PHE A 327 -4.66 14.27 20.95
N GLU A 328 -4.22 14.11 22.19
CA GLU A 328 -3.88 15.22 23.11
C GLU A 328 -2.82 16.19 22.53
N ASP A 329 -1.78 15.66 21.89
CA ASP A 329 -0.74 16.51 21.28
C ASP A 329 -1.26 17.37 20.13
N ALA A 330 -2.19 16.82 19.35
CA ALA A 330 -2.80 17.52 18.23
C ALA A 330 -3.81 18.58 18.71
N GLU A 331 -4.53 18.29 19.79
CA GLU A 331 -5.44 19.22 20.47
C GLU A 331 -4.69 20.43 21.06
N LYS A 332 -3.61 20.18 21.80
CA LYS A 332 -2.77 21.25 22.38
C LYS A 332 -2.23 22.17 21.30
N GLU A 333 -1.70 21.59 20.22
CA GLU A 333 -1.12 22.39 19.14
C GLU A 333 -2.17 23.18 18.35
N GLN A 334 -3.35 22.60 18.12
CA GLN A 334 -4.46 23.34 17.51
C GLN A 334 -4.90 24.51 18.39
N ALA A 335 -4.95 24.32 19.72
CA ALA A 335 -5.31 25.39 20.65
C ALA A 335 -4.26 26.52 20.69
N GLU A 336 -2.98 26.19 20.58
CA GLU A 336 -1.88 27.16 20.61
C GLU A 336 -1.69 27.92 19.28
N ARG A 337 -1.83 27.23 18.14
CA ARG A 337 -1.45 27.74 16.81
C ARG A 337 -2.63 27.97 15.86
N GLY A 338 -3.83 27.50 16.20
CA GLY A 338 -5.01 27.64 15.36
C GLY A 338 -4.80 27.03 13.97
N ASP A 339 -5.07 27.81 12.93
CA ASP A 339 -5.01 27.35 11.53
C ASP A 339 -3.58 27.22 10.98
N GLU A 340 -2.56 27.67 11.73
CA GLU A 340 -1.14 27.48 11.40
C GLU A 340 -0.53 26.22 12.03
N SER A 341 -1.36 25.33 12.57
CA SER A 341 -0.91 24.08 13.16
C SER A 341 -0.39 23.09 12.10
N ASP A 342 0.63 22.33 12.48
CA ASP A 342 1.15 21.26 11.63
C ASP A 342 0.15 20.10 11.55
N LEU A 343 0.17 19.36 10.43
CA LEU A 343 -0.67 18.17 10.25
C LEU A 343 -0.17 17.02 11.13
N HIS A 344 -1.05 16.51 11.98
CA HIS A 344 -0.85 15.29 12.76
C HIS A 344 -1.46 14.09 12.05
N ILE A 345 -0.64 13.08 11.75
CA ILE A 345 -1.09 11.85 11.09
C ILE A 345 -1.13 10.71 12.10
N ILE A 346 -2.30 10.10 12.26
CA ILE A 346 -2.53 8.94 13.13
C ILE A 346 -2.91 7.76 12.25
N ILE A 347 -2.12 6.69 12.30
CA ILE A 347 -2.33 5.48 11.50
C ILE A 347 -2.79 4.36 12.43
N PHE A 348 -3.99 3.83 12.18
CA PHE A 348 -4.53 2.65 12.84
C PHE A 348 -4.43 1.44 11.90
N ASP A 349 -3.58 0.48 12.25
CA ASP A 349 -3.61 -0.84 11.61
C ASP A 349 -4.69 -1.71 12.26
N GLU A 350 -5.29 -2.63 11.50
CA GLU A 350 -6.38 -3.51 11.98
C GLU A 350 -7.49 -2.76 12.74
N ILE A 351 -7.98 -1.66 12.16
CA ILE A 351 -9.00 -0.81 12.81
C ILE A 351 -10.31 -1.57 13.09
N ASP A 352 -10.59 -2.66 12.37
CA ASP A 352 -11.71 -3.56 12.63
C ASP A 352 -11.59 -4.31 13.96
N ALA A 353 -10.42 -4.36 14.60
CA ALA A 353 -10.26 -4.89 15.95
C ALA A 353 -10.95 -3.99 17.00
N ILE A 354 -10.84 -2.67 16.83
CA ILE A 354 -11.42 -1.66 17.74
C ILE A 354 -12.81 -1.21 17.31
N CYS A 355 -13.08 -1.11 16.01
CA CYS A 355 -14.31 -0.55 15.46
C CYS A 355 -15.30 -1.60 14.95
N LYS A 356 -15.53 -2.67 15.73
CA LYS A 356 -16.51 -3.70 15.37
C LYS A 356 -17.94 -3.14 15.38
N ARG A 357 -18.83 -3.73 14.57
CA ARG A 357 -20.26 -3.43 14.63
C ARG A 357 -20.79 -3.62 16.06
N ARG A 358 -21.48 -2.60 16.57
CA ARG A 358 -22.10 -2.63 17.89
C ARG A 358 -23.12 -3.76 18.00
N GLY A 359 -23.17 -4.41 19.15
CA GLY A 359 -24.20 -5.44 19.44
C GLY A 359 -23.98 -6.82 18.82
N THR A 360 -22.89 -7.07 18.06
CA THR A 360 -22.62 -8.40 17.48
C THR A 360 -21.99 -9.40 18.45
N THR A 361 -21.56 -8.97 19.65
CA THR A 361 -20.90 -9.83 20.63
C THR A 361 -21.74 -9.92 21.90
N GLY A 362 -22.52 -10.99 22.05
CA GLY A 362 -23.30 -11.29 23.27
C GLY A 362 -22.47 -11.67 24.51
N GLY A 363 -21.15 -11.43 24.51
CA GLY A 363 -20.24 -11.88 25.58
C GLY A 363 -18.98 -11.03 25.81
N GLY A 364 -18.85 -9.84 25.20
CA GLY A 364 -17.75 -8.92 25.47
C GLY A 364 -18.15 -7.86 26.52
N THR A 365 -17.23 -7.43 27.37
CA THR A 365 -17.41 -6.47 28.48
C THR A 365 -17.83 -5.03 28.07
N GLY A 366 -18.38 -4.81 26.87
CA GLY A 366 -18.77 -3.49 26.36
C GLY A 366 -17.59 -2.54 26.10
N VAL A 367 -16.36 -2.94 26.42
CA VAL A 367 -15.14 -2.12 26.26
C VAL A 367 -14.91 -1.74 24.80
N GLY A 368 -15.23 -2.62 23.85
CA GLY A 368 -15.15 -2.29 22.42
C GLY A 368 -16.05 -1.12 22.04
N ASP A 369 -17.31 -1.13 22.48
CA ASP A 369 -18.28 -0.09 22.15
C ASP A 369 -17.89 1.27 22.76
N SER A 370 -17.33 1.29 23.97
CA SER A 370 -16.91 2.52 24.64
C SER A 370 -15.69 3.16 23.96
N VAL A 371 -14.73 2.33 23.52
CA VAL A 371 -13.56 2.74 22.73
C VAL A 371 -13.99 3.35 21.38
N VAL A 372 -14.97 2.75 20.68
CA VAL A 372 -15.53 3.33 19.45
C VAL A 372 -16.17 4.68 19.71
N ASN A 373 -16.98 4.81 20.77
CA ASN A 373 -17.60 6.09 21.11
C ASN A 373 -16.56 7.17 21.44
N GLN A 374 -15.48 6.81 22.13
CA GLN A 374 -14.40 7.73 22.45
C GLN A 374 -13.65 8.19 21.18
N LEU A 375 -13.36 7.29 20.24
CA LEU A 375 -12.76 7.64 18.95
C LEU A 375 -13.67 8.59 18.15
N LEU A 376 -14.96 8.27 18.06
CA LEU A 376 -15.95 9.09 17.38
C LEU A 376 -16.07 10.48 18.01
N SER A 377 -16.08 10.57 19.34
CA SER A 377 -16.13 11.86 20.05
C SER A 377 -14.88 12.70 19.82
N LYS A 378 -13.71 12.10 19.57
CA LYS A 378 -12.47 12.83 19.25
C LYS A 378 -12.43 13.28 17.78
N MET A 379 -13.10 12.58 16.88
CA MET A 379 -13.21 12.97 15.47
C MET A 379 -14.31 14.02 15.20
N ASP A 380 -15.45 13.91 15.88
CA ASP A 380 -16.66 14.73 15.66
C ASP A 380 -16.93 15.77 16.76
N GLY A 381 -16.09 15.82 17.79
CA GLY A 381 -16.32 16.64 18.98
C GLY A 381 -16.62 18.12 18.68
N VAL A 382 -17.17 18.80 19.69
CA VAL A 382 -17.54 20.22 19.64
C VAL A 382 -16.36 21.11 19.21
N GLU A 383 -15.13 20.71 19.58
CA GLU A 383 -13.88 21.29 19.09
C GLU A 383 -13.33 20.43 17.96
N ALA A 384 -13.80 20.72 16.75
CA ALA A 384 -13.42 20.01 15.55
C ALA A 384 -11.95 20.30 15.17
N LEU A 385 -11.10 19.28 15.24
CA LEU A 385 -9.66 19.38 14.92
C LEU A 385 -9.45 19.32 13.40
N ASN A 386 -9.04 20.44 12.80
CA ASN A 386 -8.79 20.54 11.36
C ASN A 386 -7.37 20.09 10.96
N ASN A 387 -6.48 19.93 11.93
CA ASN A 387 -5.07 19.61 11.78
C ASN A 387 -4.75 18.12 11.92
N ILE A 388 -5.75 17.24 11.85
CA ILE A 388 -5.58 15.79 12.02
C ILE A 388 -5.97 15.05 10.75
N LEU A 389 -5.21 14.01 10.43
CA LEU A 389 -5.56 12.99 9.45
C LEU A 389 -5.45 11.60 10.08
N VAL A 390 -6.59 10.94 10.22
CA VAL A 390 -6.69 9.55 10.69
C VAL A 390 -6.70 8.61 9.50
N ILE A 391 -5.75 7.68 9.42
CA ILE A 391 -5.70 6.65 8.38
C ILE A 391 -5.99 5.30 9.05
N GLY A 392 -7.18 4.75 8.80
CA GLY A 392 -7.54 3.40 9.23
C GLY A 392 -7.21 2.38 8.14
N MET A 393 -6.72 1.20 8.54
CA MET A 393 -6.45 0.09 7.64
C MET A 393 -7.21 -1.14 8.10
N THR A 394 -7.84 -1.85 7.17
CA THR A 394 -8.56 -3.09 7.48
C THR A 394 -8.51 -4.08 6.32
N ASN A 395 -8.63 -5.37 6.63
CA ASN A 395 -8.92 -6.39 5.64
C ASN A 395 -10.43 -6.54 5.36
N ARG A 396 -11.26 -6.11 6.32
CA ARG A 396 -12.69 -6.43 6.38
C ARG A 396 -13.53 -5.19 6.64
N LYS A 397 -13.88 -4.48 5.56
CA LYS A 397 -14.76 -3.30 5.64
C LYS A 397 -16.15 -3.64 6.20
N ASP A 398 -16.63 -4.87 5.96
CA ASP A 398 -17.92 -5.37 6.43
C ASP A 398 -18.03 -5.38 7.97
N MET A 399 -16.92 -5.62 8.67
CA MET A 399 -16.88 -5.73 10.13
C MET A 399 -16.88 -4.38 10.85
N ILE A 400 -16.59 -3.29 10.13
CA ILE A 400 -16.50 -1.95 10.72
C ILE A 400 -17.89 -1.38 11.00
N ASP A 401 -18.01 -0.66 12.12
CA ASP A 401 -19.21 0.11 12.45
C ASP A 401 -19.49 1.19 11.40
N SER A 402 -20.69 1.12 10.82
CA SER A 402 -21.23 2.12 9.88
C SER A 402 -21.18 3.56 10.40
N ALA A 403 -21.18 3.77 11.72
CA ALA A 403 -21.06 5.08 12.32
C ALA A 403 -19.70 5.73 12.01
N VAL A 404 -18.62 4.95 11.99
CA VAL A 404 -17.26 5.47 11.72
C VAL A 404 -17.07 5.83 10.24
N LEU A 405 -17.79 5.13 9.35
CA LEU A 405 -17.70 5.30 7.89
C LEU A 405 -18.47 6.52 7.35
N ARG A 406 -19.15 7.30 8.21
CA ARG A 406 -19.95 8.45 7.77
C ARG A 406 -19.07 9.62 7.32
N PRO A 407 -19.52 10.44 6.35
CA PRO A 407 -18.84 11.68 5.97
C PRO A 407 -18.57 12.58 7.18
N GLY A 408 -17.41 13.25 7.19
CA GLY A 408 -16.90 13.99 8.35
C GLY A 408 -16.00 13.17 9.30
N ARG A 409 -16.05 11.83 9.25
CA ARG A 409 -15.19 10.90 10.02
C ARG A 409 -14.18 10.22 9.09
N LEU A 410 -14.31 8.91 8.85
CA LEU A 410 -13.62 8.19 7.78
C LEU A 410 -14.43 8.36 6.49
N GLU A 411 -14.29 9.50 5.85
CA GLU A 411 -15.07 9.84 4.66
C GLU A 411 -14.52 9.19 3.39
N VAL A 412 -13.19 9.16 3.25
CA VAL A 412 -12.54 8.63 2.06
C VAL A 412 -12.28 7.15 2.24
N HIS A 413 -12.95 6.32 1.44
CA HIS A 413 -12.76 4.86 1.42
C HIS A 413 -12.02 4.47 0.16
N VAL A 414 -10.85 3.84 0.29
CA VAL A 414 -10.04 3.39 -0.84
C VAL A 414 -9.82 1.88 -0.75
N GLU A 415 -10.28 1.18 -1.78
CA GLU A 415 -10.05 -0.26 -1.92
C GLU A 415 -8.73 -0.49 -2.63
N ILE A 416 -7.78 -1.10 -1.93
CA ILE A 416 -6.52 -1.55 -2.51
C ILE A 416 -6.77 -2.95 -3.06
N SER A 417 -6.75 -3.07 -4.39
CA SER A 417 -7.00 -4.34 -5.09
C SER A 417 -5.70 -5.15 -5.25
N LEU A 418 -5.83 -6.37 -5.78
CA LEU A 418 -4.66 -7.15 -6.21
C LEU A 418 -3.93 -6.42 -7.36
N PRO A 419 -2.59 -6.52 -7.44
CA PRO A 419 -1.84 -5.86 -8.49
C PRO A 419 -2.06 -6.51 -9.87
N ASP A 420 -2.27 -5.68 -10.88
CA ASP A 420 -2.29 -6.08 -12.29
C ASP A 420 -0.93 -6.59 -12.76
N GLU A 421 -0.86 -7.22 -13.94
CA GLU A 421 0.40 -7.75 -14.51
C GLU A 421 1.52 -6.68 -14.57
N ALA A 422 1.19 -5.48 -15.06
CA ALA A 422 2.11 -4.35 -15.05
C ALA A 422 2.51 -3.92 -13.63
N GLY A 423 1.57 -3.96 -12.69
CA GLY A 423 1.83 -3.67 -11.28
C GLY A 423 2.75 -4.70 -10.63
N ARG A 424 2.57 -5.99 -10.92
CA ARG A 424 3.46 -7.07 -10.46
C ARG A 424 4.86 -6.92 -11.00
N ALA A 425 5.02 -6.57 -12.28
CA ALA A 425 6.31 -6.28 -12.87
C ALA A 425 7.02 -5.09 -12.18
N GLN A 426 6.28 -4.04 -11.82
CA GLN A 426 6.81 -2.92 -11.04
C GLN A 426 7.25 -3.35 -9.64
N ILE A 427 6.42 -4.13 -8.92
CA ILE A 427 6.73 -4.63 -7.57
C ILE A 427 7.98 -5.53 -7.61
N LEU A 428 8.03 -6.49 -8.53
CA LEU A 428 9.21 -7.33 -8.77
C LEU A 428 10.44 -6.46 -9.08
N GLY A 429 10.30 -5.43 -9.93
CA GLY A 429 11.35 -4.47 -10.24
C GLY A 429 11.89 -3.76 -9.00
N ILE A 430 11.03 -3.37 -8.06
CA ILE A 430 11.41 -2.71 -6.80
C ILE A 430 12.19 -3.69 -5.89
N HIS A 431 11.69 -4.92 -5.71
CA HIS A 431 12.35 -5.90 -4.84
C HIS A 431 13.65 -6.46 -5.44
N THR A 432 13.77 -6.47 -6.78
CA THR A 432 14.99 -6.87 -7.51
C THR A 432 15.97 -5.73 -7.74
N ALA A 433 15.56 -4.46 -7.58
CA ALA A 433 16.43 -3.30 -7.79
C ALA A 433 17.74 -3.36 -6.97
N LYS A 434 17.66 -3.79 -5.70
CA LYS A 434 18.85 -3.98 -4.85
C LYS A 434 19.75 -5.12 -5.32
N LEU A 435 19.16 -6.23 -5.81
CA LEU A 435 19.93 -7.35 -6.37
C LEU A 435 20.64 -6.94 -7.65
N LYS A 436 19.93 -6.18 -8.51
CA LYS A 436 20.45 -5.67 -9.77
C LYS A 436 21.57 -4.65 -9.55
N ALA A 437 21.40 -3.72 -8.60
CA ALA A 437 22.42 -2.72 -8.28
C ALA A 437 23.72 -3.35 -7.75
N ASN A 438 23.62 -4.46 -7.03
CA ASN A 438 24.76 -5.18 -6.46
C ASN A 438 25.32 -6.27 -7.38
N GLY A 439 24.77 -6.46 -8.59
CA GLY A 439 25.25 -7.45 -9.55
C GLY A 439 24.94 -8.92 -9.20
N PHE A 440 24.04 -9.17 -8.25
CA PHE A 440 23.61 -10.53 -7.85
C PHE A 440 22.43 -11.07 -8.67
N LEU A 441 21.91 -10.29 -9.63
CA LEU A 441 20.85 -10.72 -10.54
C LEU A 441 21.48 -11.21 -11.85
N GLY A 442 21.13 -12.42 -12.27
CA GLY A 442 21.53 -12.99 -13.56
C GLY A 442 21.06 -12.14 -14.74
N LYS A 443 21.83 -12.14 -15.83
CA LYS A 443 21.50 -11.39 -17.06
C LYS A 443 20.35 -12.04 -17.85
N ASP A 444 20.08 -13.30 -17.55
CA ASP A 444 19.02 -14.16 -18.06
C ASP A 444 17.64 -13.85 -17.46
N VAL A 445 17.58 -13.09 -16.36
CA VAL A 445 16.32 -12.84 -15.64
C VAL A 445 15.46 -11.81 -16.35
N ASP A 446 14.30 -12.22 -16.84
CA ASP A 446 13.25 -11.34 -17.34
C ASP A 446 12.09 -11.25 -16.35
N VAL A 447 12.01 -10.10 -15.69
CA VAL A 447 10.95 -9.76 -14.72
C VAL A 447 9.55 -9.81 -15.35
N GLY A 448 9.43 -9.52 -16.65
CA GLY A 448 8.16 -9.56 -17.37
C GLY A 448 7.61 -10.98 -17.52
N VAL A 449 8.48 -11.97 -17.71
CA VAL A 449 8.09 -13.39 -17.76
C VAL A 449 7.63 -13.86 -16.39
N VAL A 450 8.39 -13.56 -15.34
CA VAL A 450 8.00 -13.91 -13.96
C VAL A 450 6.65 -13.29 -13.58
N ALA A 451 6.39 -12.03 -13.96
CA ALA A 451 5.13 -11.35 -13.67
C ALA A 451 3.88 -11.99 -14.32
N LYS A 452 4.07 -12.66 -15.47
CA LYS A 452 3.02 -13.40 -16.19
C LYS A 452 2.67 -14.70 -15.50
N GLU A 453 3.67 -15.41 -15.00
CA GLU A 453 3.50 -16.68 -14.28
C GLU A 453 2.94 -16.46 -12.86
N THR A 454 3.25 -15.34 -12.20
CA THR A 454 2.76 -15.02 -10.85
C THR A 454 1.32 -14.46 -10.85
N LYS A 455 0.34 -15.19 -11.37
CA LYS A 455 -1.07 -14.74 -11.45
C LYS A 455 -1.70 -14.63 -10.06
N ASN A 456 -2.44 -13.54 -9.80
CA ASN A 456 -3.07 -13.19 -8.50
C ASN A 456 -2.13 -13.05 -7.29
N TYR A 457 -0.81 -13.00 -7.48
CA TYR A 457 0.09 -12.83 -6.35
C TYR A 457 -0.13 -11.47 -5.67
N THR A 458 -0.16 -11.47 -4.35
CA THR A 458 -0.16 -10.25 -3.54
C THR A 458 1.25 -9.64 -3.48
N GLY A 459 1.36 -8.36 -3.10
CA GLY A 459 2.68 -7.72 -2.94
C GLY A 459 3.60 -8.45 -1.95
N ALA A 460 3.03 -8.98 -0.86
CA ALA A 460 3.76 -9.78 0.12
C ALA A 460 4.20 -11.15 -0.44
N GLU A 461 3.39 -11.78 -1.29
CA GLU A 461 3.75 -13.05 -1.95
C GLU A 461 4.85 -12.84 -2.98
N ILE A 462 4.83 -11.73 -3.73
CA ILE A 462 5.92 -11.37 -4.66
C ILE A 462 7.23 -11.13 -3.89
N GLU A 463 7.16 -10.49 -2.73
CA GLU A 463 8.33 -10.36 -1.85
C GLU A 463 8.81 -11.74 -1.36
N GLY A 464 7.87 -12.62 -0.99
CA GLY A 464 8.13 -14.01 -0.63
C GLY A 464 8.82 -14.79 -1.75
N LEU A 465 8.31 -14.69 -2.98
CA LEU A 465 8.88 -15.31 -4.19
C LEU A 465 10.33 -14.88 -4.40
N VAL A 466 10.62 -13.58 -4.35
CA VAL A 466 11.99 -13.07 -4.48
C VAL A 466 12.88 -13.58 -3.34
N LYS A 467 12.34 -13.76 -2.13
CA LYS A 467 13.08 -14.34 -1.00
C LYS A 467 13.37 -15.82 -1.19
N THR A 468 12.42 -16.59 -1.70
CA THR A 468 12.58 -18.02 -2.02
C THR A 468 13.58 -18.22 -3.16
N ALA A 469 13.49 -17.42 -4.23
CA ALA A 469 14.49 -17.44 -5.32
C ALA A 469 15.91 -17.15 -4.81
N ARG A 470 16.08 -16.22 -3.85
CA ARG A 470 17.37 -16.00 -3.18
C ARG A 470 17.81 -17.22 -2.37
N SER A 471 16.87 -17.91 -1.71
CA SER A 471 17.16 -19.12 -0.94
C SER A 471 17.67 -20.24 -1.84
N TYR A 472 17.05 -20.45 -3.00
CA TYR A 472 17.53 -21.41 -4.01
C TYR A 472 18.92 -21.07 -4.54
N ALA A 473 19.16 -19.79 -4.85
CA ALA A 473 20.49 -19.33 -5.28
C ALA A 473 21.57 -19.56 -4.20
N ILE A 474 21.23 -19.36 -2.92
CA ILE A 474 22.14 -19.65 -1.80
C ILE A 474 22.35 -21.16 -1.66
N SER A 475 21.28 -21.97 -1.70
CA SER A 475 21.34 -23.42 -1.58
C SER A 475 22.17 -24.08 -2.69
N ARG A 476 22.27 -23.46 -3.87
CA ARG A 476 23.12 -23.95 -4.97
C ARG A 476 24.62 -23.77 -4.69
N VAL A 477 24.98 -22.76 -3.91
CA VAL A 477 26.39 -22.41 -3.62
C VAL A 477 26.84 -22.99 -2.27
N VAL A 478 25.91 -23.22 -1.35
CA VAL A 478 26.17 -23.82 -0.04
C VAL A 478 25.98 -25.33 -0.13
N ASP A 479 27.09 -26.08 -0.10
CA ASP A 479 27.04 -27.52 0.07
C ASP A 479 26.64 -27.87 1.52
N PRO A 480 25.51 -28.58 1.76
CA PRO A 480 25.05 -28.90 3.11
C PRO A 480 26.01 -29.83 3.87
N SER A 481 26.91 -30.51 3.18
CA SER A 481 27.95 -31.37 3.76
C SER A 481 29.20 -30.62 4.25
N ASP A 482 29.40 -29.36 3.84
CA ASP A 482 30.71 -28.69 3.98
C ASP A 482 30.58 -27.18 4.29
N LEU A 483 29.94 -26.86 5.43
CA LEU A 483 29.59 -25.50 5.88
C LEU A 483 30.79 -24.57 6.19
N THR A 484 32.03 -25.05 6.10
CA THR A 484 33.25 -24.30 6.47
C THR A 484 34.01 -23.67 5.30
N LYS A 485 33.64 -23.99 4.05
CA LYS A 485 34.25 -23.36 2.87
C LYS A 485 33.85 -21.89 2.75
N ALA A 486 34.83 -21.03 2.49
CA ALA A 486 34.57 -19.62 2.19
C ALA A 486 33.72 -19.51 0.93
N LEU A 487 32.55 -18.91 1.05
CA LEU A 487 31.62 -18.71 -0.07
C LEU A 487 32.18 -17.66 -1.03
N ASP A 488 32.38 -18.05 -2.29
CA ASP A 488 32.69 -17.11 -3.37
C ASP A 488 31.45 -16.24 -3.66
N ALA A 489 31.47 -14.99 -3.18
CA ALA A 489 30.36 -14.05 -3.37
C ALA A 489 30.03 -13.80 -4.86
N SER A 490 30.97 -14.02 -5.77
CA SER A 490 30.77 -13.89 -7.22
C SER A 490 29.94 -15.01 -7.85
N LYS A 491 29.79 -16.16 -7.17
CA LYS A 491 29.00 -17.31 -7.67
C LYS A 491 27.54 -17.27 -7.22
N VAL A 492 27.20 -16.42 -6.25
CA VAL A 492 25.83 -16.29 -5.72
C VAL A 492 25.04 -15.33 -6.61
N CYS A 493 24.61 -15.79 -7.79
CA CYS A 493 23.68 -15.06 -8.64
C CYS A 493 22.30 -15.73 -8.64
N VAL A 494 21.24 -14.92 -8.67
CA VAL A 494 19.86 -15.41 -8.84
C VAL A 494 19.58 -15.50 -10.34
N THR A 495 19.27 -16.69 -10.81
CA THR A 495 18.99 -17.02 -12.21
C THR A 495 17.49 -17.13 -12.48
N GLN A 496 17.07 -17.16 -13.75
CA GLN A 496 15.66 -17.30 -14.12
C GLN A 496 15.08 -18.63 -13.61
N GLU A 497 15.86 -19.71 -13.63
CA GLU A 497 15.46 -21.02 -13.10
C GLU A 497 15.12 -20.97 -11.61
N ASP A 498 15.87 -20.20 -10.81
CA ASP A 498 15.59 -20.02 -9.38
C ASP A 498 14.24 -19.33 -9.15
N PHE A 499 13.82 -18.43 -10.05
CA PHE A 499 12.50 -17.82 -10.01
C PHE A 499 11.40 -18.80 -10.39
N MET A 500 11.60 -19.64 -11.40
CA MET A 500 10.61 -20.64 -11.81
C MET A 500 10.38 -21.68 -10.70
N MET A 501 11.46 -22.19 -10.10
CA MET A 501 11.36 -23.10 -8.94
C MET A 501 10.66 -22.42 -7.76
N ALA A 502 10.93 -21.13 -7.53
CA ALA A 502 10.24 -20.38 -6.48
C ALA A 502 8.74 -20.22 -6.76
N VAL A 503 8.31 -20.05 -8.02
CA VAL A 503 6.88 -19.96 -8.38
C VAL A 503 6.16 -21.26 -8.05
N ASP A 504 6.79 -22.41 -8.29
CA ASP A 504 6.22 -23.72 -7.98
C ASP A 504 6.09 -23.95 -6.46
N GLU A 505 7.03 -23.43 -5.65
CA GLU A 505 6.99 -23.56 -4.19
C GLU A 505 6.05 -22.53 -3.52
N THR A 506 6.02 -21.29 -4.01
CA THR A 506 5.24 -20.24 -3.35
C THR A 506 3.76 -20.34 -3.68
N VAL A 507 2.95 -20.64 -2.67
CA VAL A 507 1.50 -20.72 -2.81
C VAL A 507 0.87 -19.33 -2.76
N ALA A 508 0.11 -18.96 -3.79
CA ALA A 508 -0.72 -17.75 -3.76
C ALA A 508 -1.85 -17.90 -2.73
N ALA A 509 -2.13 -16.87 -1.94
CA ALA A 509 -3.24 -16.90 -0.98
C ALA A 509 -4.62 -16.84 -1.66
N PHE A 510 -4.69 -16.39 -2.92
CA PHE A 510 -5.91 -16.23 -3.70
C PHE A 510 -5.91 -17.12 -4.95
N GLY A 511 -6.71 -18.19 -4.90
CA GLY A 511 -6.87 -19.17 -5.98
C GLY A 511 -6.93 -20.58 -5.41
N ALA A 512 -7.49 -21.54 -6.16
CA ALA A 512 -7.26 -22.95 -5.86
C ALA A 512 -5.82 -23.30 -6.24
N ARG A 513 -5.21 -24.23 -5.50
CA ARG A 513 -3.90 -24.79 -5.87
C ARG A 513 -4.04 -25.39 -7.26
N GLU A 514 -3.24 -24.95 -8.22
CA GLU A 514 -3.22 -25.59 -9.55
C GLU A 514 -2.96 -27.10 -9.37
N GLY A 515 -2.02 -27.48 -8.50
CA GLY A 515 -1.78 -28.89 -8.15
C GLY A 515 -2.94 -29.63 -7.46
N GLU A 516 -3.89 -28.96 -6.81
CA GLU A 516 -5.11 -29.63 -6.28
C GLU A 516 -6.16 -29.83 -7.37
N LEU A 517 -6.29 -28.86 -8.27
CA LEU A 517 -7.16 -28.96 -9.44
C LEU A 517 -6.64 -30.01 -10.44
N GLU A 518 -5.32 -30.09 -10.63
CA GLU A 518 -4.66 -31.08 -11.49
C GLU A 518 -4.85 -32.50 -10.97
N ARG A 519 -4.80 -32.72 -9.64
CA ARG A 519 -5.11 -34.02 -9.02
C ARG A 519 -6.49 -34.55 -9.40
N LEU A 520 -7.48 -33.66 -9.53
CA LEU A 520 -8.83 -34.04 -9.95
C LEU A 520 -8.91 -34.47 -11.42
N CYS A 521 -7.86 -34.19 -12.21
CA CYS A 521 -7.76 -34.47 -13.64
C CYS A 521 -6.56 -35.37 -14.02
N GLU A 522 -5.96 -36.11 -13.09
CA GLU A 522 -4.75 -36.95 -13.33
C GLU A 522 -4.91 -37.93 -14.50
N GLY A 523 -6.12 -38.44 -14.76
CA GLY A 523 -6.42 -39.34 -15.87
C GLY A 523 -6.64 -38.67 -17.23
N GLY A 524 -6.45 -37.35 -17.32
CA GLY A 524 -6.77 -36.58 -18.53
C GLY A 524 -8.28 -36.49 -18.82
N ILE A 525 -8.63 -35.90 -19.97
CA ILE A 525 -9.99 -35.91 -20.49
C ILE A 525 -10.01 -36.65 -21.82
N ILE A 526 -10.69 -37.79 -21.80
CA ILE A 526 -10.92 -38.64 -22.95
C ILE A 526 -12.12 -38.08 -23.72
N ALA A 527 -11.91 -37.68 -24.97
CA ALA A 527 -12.94 -37.04 -25.78
C ALA A 527 -13.71 -38.06 -26.64
N PHE A 528 -14.80 -38.61 -26.10
CA PHE A 528 -15.60 -39.64 -26.75
C PHE A 528 -16.85 -39.08 -27.43
N GLY A 529 -17.13 -39.51 -28.66
CA GLY A 529 -18.36 -39.12 -29.38
C GLY A 529 -18.47 -37.65 -29.77
N SER A 530 -19.49 -37.35 -30.59
CA SER A 530 -19.76 -35.99 -31.08
C SER A 530 -20.48 -35.12 -30.05
N GLU A 531 -21.36 -35.72 -29.24
CA GLU A 531 -22.12 -35.03 -28.19
C GLU A 531 -21.21 -34.46 -27.10
N PHE A 532 -20.26 -35.26 -26.57
CA PHE A 532 -19.32 -34.78 -25.56
C PHE A 532 -18.42 -33.66 -26.08
N ARG A 533 -17.94 -33.77 -27.33
CA ARG A 533 -17.15 -32.71 -27.98
C ARG A 533 -17.96 -31.44 -28.13
N SER A 534 -19.26 -31.54 -28.40
CA SER A 534 -20.16 -30.39 -28.42
C SER A 534 -20.23 -29.70 -27.05
N VAL A 535 -20.38 -30.47 -25.96
CA VAL A 535 -20.38 -29.95 -24.58
C VAL A 535 -19.08 -29.23 -24.26
N VAL A 536 -17.92 -29.84 -24.53
CA VAL A 536 -16.60 -29.22 -24.35
C VAL A 536 -16.51 -27.90 -25.12
N THR A 537 -16.92 -27.91 -26.39
CA THR A 537 -16.89 -26.73 -27.26
C THR A 537 -17.79 -25.62 -26.71
N THR A 538 -18.97 -25.95 -26.19
CA THR A 538 -19.89 -24.98 -25.59
C THR A 538 -19.31 -24.37 -24.31
N LEU A 539 -18.73 -25.18 -23.43
CA LEU A 539 -18.07 -24.68 -22.21
C LEU A 539 -16.90 -23.76 -22.55
N GLN A 540 -16.07 -24.13 -23.53
CA GLN A 540 -14.97 -23.28 -24.02
C GLN A 540 -15.50 -21.96 -24.63
N ARG A 541 -16.62 -21.99 -25.36
CA ARG A 541 -17.27 -20.77 -25.87
C ARG A 541 -17.75 -19.86 -24.74
N LEU A 542 -18.33 -20.43 -23.67
CA LEU A 542 -18.77 -19.67 -22.50
C LEU A 542 -17.61 -18.99 -21.77
N VAL A 543 -16.50 -19.70 -21.61
CA VAL A 543 -15.25 -19.15 -21.07
C VAL A 543 -14.74 -18.00 -21.94
N ARG A 544 -14.67 -18.17 -23.26
CA ARG A 544 -14.25 -17.07 -24.16
C ARG A 544 -15.23 -15.90 -24.11
N GLN A 545 -16.53 -16.16 -23.99
CA GLN A 545 -17.54 -15.13 -23.86
C GLN A 545 -17.40 -14.35 -22.55
N SER A 546 -17.09 -15.02 -21.43
CA SER A 546 -16.82 -14.33 -20.16
C SER A 546 -15.61 -13.41 -20.29
N MET A 547 -14.56 -13.83 -21.02
CA MET A 547 -13.35 -13.03 -21.26
C MET A 547 -13.52 -11.90 -22.27
N ALA A 548 -14.44 -12.00 -23.23
CA ALA A 548 -14.59 -11.01 -24.31
C ALA A 548 -15.76 -10.02 -24.09
N SER A 549 -16.87 -10.47 -23.51
CA SER A 549 -18.11 -9.68 -23.41
C SER A 549 -18.06 -8.64 -22.29
N SER A 550 -18.31 -7.37 -22.63
CA SER A 550 -18.52 -6.29 -21.66
C SER A 550 -19.97 -6.16 -21.18
N ARG A 551 -20.93 -6.75 -21.88
CA ARG A 551 -22.37 -6.63 -21.56
C ARG A 551 -22.89 -7.65 -20.56
N SER A 552 -22.17 -8.77 -20.42
CA SER A 552 -22.54 -9.89 -19.54
C SER A 552 -21.43 -10.11 -18.50
N PRO A 553 -21.42 -9.34 -17.40
CA PRO A 553 -20.38 -9.44 -16.38
C PRO A 553 -20.48 -10.72 -15.53
N LEU A 554 -21.64 -11.35 -15.52
CA LEU A 554 -21.91 -12.63 -14.86
C LEU A 554 -22.45 -13.62 -15.89
N LEU A 555 -21.83 -14.79 -15.97
CA LEU A 555 -22.33 -15.95 -16.70
C LEU A 555 -22.40 -17.14 -15.75
N THR A 556 -23.46 -17.92 -15.89
CA THR A 556 -23.73 -19.08 -15.04
C THR A 556 -23.96 -20.31 -15.91
N ALA A 557 -23.24 -21.39 -15.64
CA ALA A 557 -23.38 -22.66 -16.35
C ALA A 557 -23.68 -23.79 -15.36
N CYS A 558 -24.54 -24.71 -15.76
CA CYS A 558 -24.80 -25.95 -15.01
C CYS A 558 -24.40 -27.15 -15.86
N VAL A 559 -23.49 -27.97 -15.36
CA VAL A 559 -23.06 -29.22 -15.98
C VAL A 559 -23.68 -30.37 -15.19
N HIS A 560 -24.58 -31.10 -15.82
CA HIS A 560 -25.30 -32.20 -15.17
C HIS A 560 -25.13 -33.53 -15.89
N GLY A 561 -25.36 -34.63 -15.19
CA GLY A 561 -25.19 -35.98 -15.72
C GLY A 561 -25.11 -37.01 -14.61
N PRO A 562 -25.08 -38.32 -14.92
CA PRO A 562 -25.00 -39.36 -13.90
C PRO A 562 -23.69 -39.29 -13.09
N SER A 563 -23.69 -39.91 -11.91
CA SER A 563 -22.49 -40.02 -11.07
C SER A 563 -21.40 -40.79 -11.82
N GLY A 564 -20.15 -40.33 -11.74
CA GLY A 564 -19.02 -40.94 -12.46
C GLY A 564 -18.89 -40.58 -13.94
N ALA A 565 -19.71 -39.66 -14.48
CA ALA A 565 -19.57 -39.20 -15.86
C ALA A 565 -18.39 -38.22 -16.10
N GLY A 566 -17.66 -37.82 -15.05
CA GLY A 566 -16.52 -36.89 -15.19
C GLY A 566 -16.88 -35.40 -15.20
N LYS A 567 -18.04 -35.01 -14.65
CA LYS A 567 -18.51 -33.61 -14.60
C LYS A 567 -17.51 -32.63 -13.98
N THR A 568 -16.99 -32.99 -12.81
CA THR A 568 -16.01 -32.20 -12.07
C THR A 568 -14.71 -32.08 -12.85
N ALA A 569 -14.16 -33.21 -13.32
CA ALA A 569 -12.93 -33.24 -14.11
C ALA A 569 -13.05 -32.40 -15.39
N LEU A 570 -14.17 -32.50 -16.11
CA LEU A 570 -14.46 -31.69 -17.30
C LEU A 570 -14.42 -30.19 -17.00
N THR A 571 -15.12 -29.79 -15.95
CA THR A 571 -15.23 -28.38 -15.57
C THR A 571 -13.88 -27.82 -15.14
N VAL A 572 -13.13 -28.58 -14.34
CA VAL A 572 -11.79 -28.20 -13.87
C VAL A 572 -10.82 -28.10 -15.03
N ARG A 573 -10.82 -29.06 -15.96
CA ARG A 573 -9.93 -29.00 -17.13
C ARG A 573 -10.21 -27.80 -18.01
N VAL A 574 -11.47 -27.53 -18.32
CA VAL A 574 -11.85 -26.34 -19.10
C VAL A 574 -11.44 -25.07 -18.37
N ALA A 575 -11.49 -25.06 -17.04
CA ALA A 575 -11.02 -23.92 -16.25
C ALA A 575 -9.48 -23.77 -16.30
N LEU A 576 -8.70 -24.85 -16.23
CA LEU A 576 -7.24 -24.80 -16.34
C LEU A 576 -6.81 -24.36 -17.76
N ASP A 577 -7.39 -24.95 -18.80
CA ASP A 577 -7.10 -24.60 -20.21
C ASP A 577 -7.51 -23.16 -20.56
N SER A 578 -8.41 -22.55 -19.78
CA SER A 578 -8.85 -21.17 -20.00
C SER A 578 -7.76 -20.13 -19.73
N GLY A 579 -6.80 -20.44 -18.85
CA GLY A 579 -5.82 -19.47 -18.37
C GLY A 579 -6.42 -18.29 -17.59
N ILE A 580 -7.67 -18.40 -17.11
CA ILE A 580 -8.30 -17.38 -16.26
C ILE A 580 -7.42 -17.15 -15.02
N PRO A 581 -7.14 -15.88 -14.65
CA PRO A 581 -6.30 -15.56 -13.50
C PRO A 581 -6.73 -16.27 -12.22
N MET A 582 -8.03 -16.26 -11.89
CA MET A 582 -8.55 -16.88 -10.67
C MET A 582 -9.51 -18.03 -10.97
N VAL A 583 -9.09 -19.24 -10.66
CA VAL A 583 -9.97 -20.42 -10.62
C VAL A 583 -10.10 -20.88 -9.17
N LYS A 584 -11.34 -21.02 -8.67
CA LYS A 584 -11.61 -21.52 -7.31
C LYS A 584 -12.68 -22.60 -7.38
N ARG A 585 -12.37 -23.79 -6.86
CA ARG A 585 -13.38 -24.84 -6.61
C ARG A 585 -13.88 -24.69 -5.18
N VAL A 586 -15.18 -24.89 -4.99
CA VAL A 586 -15.82 -25.04 -3.68
C VAL A 586 -16.60 -26.33 -3.73
N GLY A 587 -16.12 -27.34 -3.00
CA GLY A 587 -16.76 -28.65 -2.94
C GLY A 587 -17.58 -28.82 -1.66
N ALA A 588 -18.43 -29.84 -1.64
CA ALA A 588 -19.11 -30.27 -0.41
C ALA A 588 -18.13 -30.78 0.66
N GLU A 589 -16.95 -31.25 0.26
CA GLU A 589 -15.86 -31.70 1.16
C GLU A 589 -15.32 -30.57 2.05
N ASP A 590 -15.29 -29.33 1.56
CA ASP A 590 -14.83 -28.16 2.32
C ASP A 590 -15.79 -27.76 3.44
N MET A 591 -17.01 -28.29 3.42
CA MET A 591 -18.12 -27.89 4.30
C MET A 591 -18.58 -29.00 5.26
N LEU A 592 -17.79 -30.08 5.37
CA LEU A 592 -18.10 -31.22 6.24
C LEU A 592 -18.13 -30.80 7.71
N GLY A 593 -19.20 -31.20 8.43
CA GLY A 593 -19.38 -30.90 9.86
C GLY A 593 -19.81 -29.47 10.20
N MET A 594 -20.00 -28.60 9.21
CA MET A 594 -20.45 -27.22 9.42
C MET A 594 -21.98 -27.12 9.52
N GLY A 595 -22.48 -26.23 10.38
CA GLY A 595 -23.90 -25.86 10.41
C GLY A 595 -24.32 -25.01 9.20
N GLU A 596 -25.62 -24.95 8.90
CA GLU A 596 -26.18 -24.31 7.69
C GLU A 596 -25.73 -22.86 7.48
N LEU A 597 -25.75 -22.05 8.54
CA LEU A 597 -25.32 -20.64 8.51
C LEU A 597 -23.83 -20.50 8.20
N SER A 598 -23.00 -21.41 8.71
CA SER A 598 -21.56 -21.44 8.42
C SER A 598 -21.31 -21.82 6.97
N LYS A 599 -22.05 -22.78 6.41
CA LYS A 599 -21.95 -23.14 4.98
C LYS A 599 -22.32 -21.98 4.06
N ALA A 600 -23.43 -21.29 4.37
CA ALA A 600 -23.83 -20.10 3.64
C ALA A 600 -22.77 -18.99 3.71
N ARG A 601 -22.07 -18.86 4.85
CA ARG A 601 -20.96 -17.93 5.01
C ARG A 601 -19.74 -18.31 4.16
N VAL A 602 -19.36 -19.59 4.10
CA VAL A 602 -18.26 -20.06 3.24
C VAL A 602 -18.57 -19.77 1.77
N LEU A 603 -19.80 -20.02 1.32
CA LEU A 603 -20.25 -19.65 -0.02
C LEU A 603 -20.13 -18.13 -0.26
N HIS A 604 -20.62 -17.32 0.68
CA HIS A 604 -20.52 -15.87 0.57
C HIS A 604 -19.06 -15.41 0.48
N GLU A 605 -18.17 -15.94 1.32
CA GLU A 605 -16.73 -15.64 1.30
C GLU A 605 -16.10 -16.06 -0.03
N ALA A 606 -16.48 -17.20 -0.60
CA ALA A 606 -16.00 -17.65 -1.92
C ALA A 606 -16.39 -16.71 -3.07
N PHE A 607 -17.64 -16.21 -3.08
CA PHE A 607 -18.08 -15.22 -4.06
C PHE A 607 -17.40 -13.86 -3.86
N GLU A 608 -17.25 -13.40 -2.62
CA GLU A 608 -16.54 -12.15 -2.32
C GLU A 608 -15.05 -12.22 -2.70
N ASP A 609 -14.41 -13.38 -2.55
CA ASP A 609 -13.06 -13.61 -3.07
C ASP A 609 -13.04 -13.55 -4.60
N ALA A 610 -14.01 -14.20 -5.27
CA ALA A 610 -14.11 -14.18 -6.72
C ALA A 610 -14.34 -12.76 -7.27
N TYR A 611 -15.01 -11.89 -6.51
CA TYR A 611 -15.18 -10.48 -6.86
C TYR A 611 -13.92 -9.65 -6.72
N LYS A 612 -12.84 -10.12 -6.09
CA LYS A 612 -11.58 -9.35 -5.96
C LYS A 612 -10.74 -9.39 -7.23
N SER A 613 -10.81 -10.48 -7.99
CA SER A 613 -10.09 -10.63 -9.25
C SER A 613 -10.80 -9.93 -10.41
N SER A 614 -10.04 -9.54 -11.44
CA SER A 614 -10.57 -8.95 -12.67
C SER A 614 -11.35 -9.97 -13.49
N GLN A 615 -10.90 -11.22 -13.50
CA GLN A 615 -11.54 -12.35 -14.16
C GLN A 615 -11.47 -13.57 -13.24
N SER A 616 -12.63 -14.11 -12.89
CA SER A 616 -12.74 -15.26 -12.01
C SER A 616 -13.68 -16.34 -12.55
N LEU A 617 -13.30 -17.59 -12.32
CA LEU A 617 -14.09 -18.78 -12.56
C LEU A 617 -14.30 -19.51 -11.23
N LEU A 618 -15.56 -19.58 -10.81
CA LEU A 618 -15.97 -20.26 -9.59
C LEU A 618 -16.64 -21.60 -9.95
N ILE A 619 -16.08 -22.71 -9.48
CA ILE A 619 -16.64 -24.04 -9.65
C ILE A 619 -17.35 -24.43 -8.36
N LEU A 620 -18.67 -24.62 -8.41
CA LEU A 620 -19.45 -25.16 -7.30
C LEU A 620 -19.69 -26.63 -7.57
N ASP A 621 -19.02 -27.49 -6.81
CA ASP A 621 -18.97 -28.92 -7.09
C ASP A 621 -19.97 -29.71 -6.22
N ASP A 622 -20.74 -30.61 -6.85
CA ASP A 622 -21.80 -31.42 -6.24
C ASP A 622 -22.80 -30.57 -5.41
N ILE A 623 -23.47 -29.61 -6.06
CA ILE A 623 -24.32 -28.64 -5.35
C ILE A 623 -25.47 -29.29 -4.57
N GLU A 624 -25.95 -30.46 -4.98
CA GLU A 624 -26.93 -31.25 -4.22
C GLU A 624 -26.41 -31.67 -2.84
N ARG A 625 -25.12 -32.03 -2.74
CA ARG A 625 -24.49 -32.40 -1.47
C ARG A 625 -24.24 -31.17 -0.60
N MET A 626 -23.90 -30.04 -1.21
CA MET A 626 -23.76 -28.77 -0.49
C MET A 626 -25.08 -28.34 0.18
N MET A 627 -26.20 -28.58 -0.51
CA MET A 627 -27.55 -28.34 0.02
C MET A 627 -28.07 -29.46 0.94
N GLU A 628 -27.26 -30.48 1.22
CA GLU A 628 -27.63 -31.67 2.02
C GLU A 628 -28.88 -32.38 1.47
N TYR A 629 -29.02 -32.39 0.15
CA TYR A 629 -30.14 -33.06 -0.51
C TYR A 629 -30.07 -34.57 -0.29
N VAL A 630 -31.17 -35.13 0.22
CA VAL A 630 -31.37 -36.57 0.34
C VAL A 630 -32.44 -37.00 -0.68
N PRO A 631 -32.11 -37.90 -1.63
CA PRO A 631 -33.08 -38.38 -2.61
C PRO A 631 -34.17 -39.25 -1.98
N PRO A 632 -35.33 -39.43 -2.65
CA PRO A 632 -36.41 -40.32 -2.20
C PRO A 632 -35.91 -41.77 -2.03
N PRO A 633 -36.41 -42.57 -1.06
CA PRO A 633 -37.76 -42.54 -0.47
C PRO A 633 -37.91 -41.87 0.91
N ILE A 634 -36.84 -41.33 1.50
CA ILE A 634 -36.82 -40.83 2.90
C ILE A 634 -37.50 -39.44 3.04
N GLY A 635 -37.94 -38.83 1.93
CA GLY A 635 -38.52 -37.49 1.83
C GLY A 635 -37.46 -36.42 1.55
N PRO A 636 -37.76 -35.37 0.76
CA PRO A 636 -36.76 -34.38 0.36
C PRO A 636 -36.38 -33.50 1.56
N ARG A 637 -35.24 -33.81 2.18
CA ARG A 637 -34.58 -32.91 3.14
C ARG A 637 -33.55 -32.09 2.38
N LEU A 638 -33.52 -30.80 2.65
CA LEU A 638 -32.54 -29.86 2.09
C LEU A 638 -32.32 -28.70 3.07
N SER A 639 -31.13 -28.11 3.02
CA SER A 639 -30.82 -26.89 3.75
C SER A 639 -31.33 -25.65 3.01
N ASN A 640 -32.44 -25.08 3.51
CA ASN A 640 -33.05 -23.92 2.86
C ASN A 640 -32.17 -22.67 2.95
N ALA A 641 -31.40 -22.50 4.03
CA ALA A 641 -30.49 -21.36 4.18
C ALA A 641 -29.43 -21.33 3.07
N VAL A 642 -28.83 -22.48 2.77
CA VAL A 642 -27.82 -22.63 1.70
C VAL A 642 -28.45 -22.42 0.32
N LEU A 643 -29.64 -23.00 0.10
CA LEU A 643 -30.38 -22.82 -1.15
C LEU A 643 -30.68 -21.34 -1.45
N GLN A 644 -31.27 -20.62 -0.49
CA GLN A 644 -31.60 -19.20 -0.69
C GLN A 644 -30.34 -18.36 -0.91
N ALA A 645 -29.25 -18.66 -0.20
CA ALA A 645 -27.97 -18.01 -0.42
C ALA A 645 -27.47 -18.22 -1.87
N LEU A 646 -27.49 -19.46 -2.38
CA LEU A 646 -27.09 -19.77 -3.76
C LEU A 646 -27.96 -19.07 -4.81
N LEU A 647 -29.28 -19.05 -4.63
CA LEU A 647 -30.20 -18.37 -5.56
C LEU A 647 -29.92 -16.86 -5.66
N VAL A 648 -29.55 -16.23 -4.55
CA VAL A 648 -29.17 -14.81 -4.52
C VAL A 648 -27.78 -14.60 -5.12
N LEU A 649 -26.79 -15.42 -4.74
CA LEU A 649 -25.41 -15.28 -5.18
C LEU A 649 -25.25 -15.52 -6.69
N LEU A 650 -25.95 -16.50 -7.26
CA LEU A 650 -25.94 -16.79 -8.70
C LEU A 650 -26.59 -15.70 -9.57
N ARG A 651 -27.32 -14.75 -8.96
CA ARG A 651 -27.92 -13.60 -9.66
C ARG A 651 -27.19 -12.28 -9.39
N ARG A 652 -26.26 -12.26 -8.44
CA ARG A 652 -25.57 -11.04 -8.01
C ARG A 652 -24.41 -10.76 -8.97
N PRO A 653 -24.48 -9.69 -9.81
CA PRO A 653 -23.35 -9.33 -10.65
C PRO A 653 -22.19 -8.79 -9.79
N PRO A 654 -20.94 -8.86 -10.29
CA PRO A 654 -19.80 -8.26 -9.61
C PRO A 654 -20.02 -6.74 -9.44
N PRO A 655 -19.68 -6.17 -8.27
CA PRO A 655 -20.05 -4.80 -7.91
C PRO A 655 -19.28 -3.70 -8.64
N LYS A 656 -18.13 -4.01 -9.24
CA LYS A 656 -17.28 -3.05 -9.97
C LYS A 656 -17.33 -3.30 -11.47
N GLU A 657 -17.37 -2.21 -12.23
CA GLU A 657 -17.26 -2.24 -13.68
C GLU A 657 -15.91 -2.85 -14.10
N GLY A 658 -15.94 -3.71 -15.12
CA GLY A 658 -14.75 -4.38 -15.66
C GLY A 658 -14.40 -5.72 -15.01
N ARG A 659 -14.95 -6.05 -13.82
CA ARG A 659 -14.78 -7.39 -13.20
C ARG A 659 -15.75 -8.39 -13.80
N ARG A 660 -15.31 -9.63 -14.01
CA ARG A 660 -16.08 -10.68 -14.70
C ARG A 660 -16.05 -11.98 -13.94
N LEU A 661 -17.22 -12.61 -13.82
CA LEU A 661 -17.41 -13.86 -13.08
C LEU A 661 -18.12 -14.90 -13.95
N LEU A 662 -17.50 -16.06 -14.09
CA LEU A 662 -18.14 -17.28 -14.61
C LEU A 662 -18.34 -18.25 -13.45
N VAL A 663 -19.59 -18.62 -13.18
CA VAL A 663 -19.90 -19.66 -12.19
C VAL A 663 -20.30 -20.93 -12.92
N VAL A 664 -19.61 -22.04 -12.66
CA VAL A 664 -19.97 -23.36 -13.18
C VAL A 664 -20.37 -24.26 -12.04
N CYS A 665 -21.58 -24.80 -12.08
CA CYS A 665 -22.10 -25.73 -11.08
C CYS A 665 -22.15 -27.14 -11.65
N THR A 666 -21.69 -28.13 -10.88
CA THR A 666 -21.86 -29.54 -11.22
C THR A 666 -23.00 -30.16 -10.41
N THR A 667 -23.76 -31.06 -11.04
CA THR A 667 -24.82 -31.80 -10.33
C THR A 667 -25.07 -33.17 -10.93
N SER A 668 -25.41 -34.14 -10.09
CA SER A 668 -25.89 -35.45 -10.49
C SER A 668 -27.41 -35.55 -10.59
N GLU A 669 -28.14 -34.61 -9.99
CA GLU A 669 -29.60 -34.65 -9.82
C GLU A 669 -30.31 -33.45 -10.49
N PRO A 670 -30.41 -33.41 -11.83
CA PRO A 670 -31.00 -32.26 -12.53
C PRO A 670 -32.49 -32.07 -12.25
N ASN A 671 -33.21 -33.16 -11.93
CA ASN A 671 -34.64 -33.12 -11.61
C ASN A 671 -34.89 -32.34 -10.31
N PHE A 672 -34.01 -32.49 -9.32
CA PHE A 672 -34.08 -31.75 -8.07
C PHE A 672 -33.89 -30.24 -8.31
N LEU A 673 -32.87 -29.83 -9.08
CA LEU A 673 -32.67 -28.41 -9.40
C LEU A 673 -33.88 -27.80 -10.14
N ARG A 674 -34.59 -28.60 -10.95
CA ARG A 674 -35.81 -28.17 -11.63
C ARG A 674 -36.92 -27.88 -10.63
N GLN A 675 -37.14 -28.78 -9.66
CA GLN A 675 -38.20 -28.64 -8.65
C GLN A 675 -37.98 -27.43 -7.74
N VAL A 676 -36.72 -27.14 -7.41
CA VAL A 676 -36.36 -26.04 -6.52
C VAL A 676 -36.29 -24.69 -7.27
N GLY A 677 -36.46 -24.68 -8.60
CA GLY A 677 -36.43 -23.46 -9.40
C GLY A 677 -35.03 -22.87 -9.60
N MET A 678 -33.99 -23.69 -9.45
CA MET A 678 -32.59 -23.27 -9.62
C MET A 678 -32.15 -23.34 -11.10
N LEU A 679 -32.69 -24.28 -11.89
CA LEU A 679 -32.33 -24.42 -13.32
C LEU A 679 -32.49 -23.12 -14.14
N PRO A 680 -33.58 -22.33 -14.01
CA PRO A 680 -33.74 -21.09 -14.77
C PRO A 680 -32.75 -19.98 -14.40
N VAL A 681 -31.98 -20.13 -13.32
CA VAL A 681 -30.94 -19.17 -12.92
C VAL A 681 -29.67 -19.33 -13.76
N PHE A 682 -29.47 -20.52 -14.34
CA PHE A 682 -28.33 -20.79 -15.20
C PHE A 682 -28.54 -20.25 -16.61
N THR A 683 -27.51 -19.62 -17.16
CA THR A 683 -27.51 -19.12 -18.54
C THR A 683 -27.45 -20.28 -19.53
N VAL A 684 -26.64 -21.31 -19.21
CA VAL A 684 -26.49 -22.52 -20.02
C VAL A 684 -26.56 -23.74 -19.12
N VAL A 685 -27.22 -24.79 -19.60
CA VAL A 685 -27.35 -26.08 -18.92
C VAL A 685 -26.91 -27.15 -19.91
N GLU A 686 -25.80 -27.81 -19.61
CA GLU A 686 -25.20 -28.85 -20.45
C GLU A 686 -25.31 -30.22 -19.78
N ARG A 687 -25.66 -31.23 -20.58
CA ARG A 687 -25.73 -32.63 -20.14
C ARG A 687 -24.51 -33.39 -20.61
N ILE A 688 -23.78 -34.04 -19.70
CA ILE A 688 -22.75 -35.00 -20.07
C ILE A 688 -23.41 -36.33 -20.48
N PRO A 689 -23.18 -36.83 -21.70
CA PRO A 689 -23.73 -38.09 -22.17
C PRO A 689 -23.06 -39.29 -21.47
N LEU A 690 -23.78 -40.41 -21.44
CA LEU A 690 -23.22 -41.72 -21.09
C LEU A 690 -22.52 -42.31 -22.32
N VAL A 691 -21.57 -43.21 -22.12
CA VAL A 691 -20.99 -44.00 -23.20
C VAL A 691 -22.01 -45.09 -23.55
N VAL A 692 -22.43 -45.14 -24.82
CA VAL A 692 -23.46 -46.09 -25.30
C VAL A 692 -23.02 -46.74 -26.61
N GLU A 693 -22.63 -45.94 -27.60
CA GLU A 693 -22.22 -46.47 -28.91
C GLU A 693 -20.89 -47.22 -28.82
N GLU A 694 -20.78 -48.34 -29.54
CA GLU A 694 -19.56 -49.15 -29.63
C GLU A 694 -18.34 -48.31 -30.01
N GLU A 695 -18.47 -47.42 -31.01
CA GLU A 695 -17.41 -46.50 -31.43
C GLU A 695 -16.90 -45.62 -30.28
N ASN A 696 -17.81 -45.18 -29.41
CA ASN A 696 -17.48 -44.36 -28.25
C ASN A 696 -16.75 -45.19 -27.20
N PHE A 697 -17.18 -46.44 -26.94
CA PHE A 697 -16.46 -47.36 -26.06
C PHE A 697 -15.06 -47.67 -26.58
N THR A 698 -14.90 -47.96 -27.88
CA THR A 698 -13.59 -48.19 -28.50
C THR A 698 -12.70 -46.96 -28.34
N SER A 699 -13.23 -45.74 -28.55
CA SER A 699 -12.45 -44.51 -28.37
C SER A 699 -11.97 -44.32 -26.92
N VAL A 700 -12.85 -44.60 -25.94
CA VAL A 700 -12.52 -44.47 -24.52
C VAL A 700 -11.49 -45.52 -24.10
N LEU A 701 -11.70 -46.77 -24.49
CA LEU A 701 -10.81 -47.88 -24.15
C LEU A 701 -9.46 -47.72 -24.82
N ARG A 702 -9.39 -47.26 -26.08
CA ARG A 702 -8.11 -47.01 -26.76
C ARG A 702 -7.29 -45.94 -26.04
N GLU A 703 -7.91 -44.84 -25.64
CA GLU A 703 -7.22 -43.75 -24.96
C GLU A 703 -6.84 -44.11 -23.50
N ALA A 704 -7.65 -44.93 -22.83
CA ALA A 704 -7.42 -45.40 -21.46
C ALA A 704 -6.44 -46.58 -21.34
N ALA A 705 -6.47 -47.50 -22.30
CA ALA A 705 -5.67 -48.72 -22.31
C ALA A 705 -4.21 -48.44 -22.72
N GLY A 706 -3.96 -47.42 -23.54
CA GLY A 706 -2.65 -47.13 -24.12
C GLY A 706 -2.18 -48.29 -25.02
N ASP A 707 -0.87 -48.54 -25.07
CA ASP A 707 -0.26 -49.61 -25.89
C ASP A 707 -0.38 -51.02 -25.28
N VAL A 708 -1.16 -51.18 -24.19
CA VAL A 708 -1.20 -52.43 -23.40
C VAL A 708 -2.20 -53.45 -23.95
N MET A 709 -3.19 -53.03 -24.74
CA MET A 709 -4.19 -53.92 -25.34
C MET A 709 -4.14 -53.84 -26.86
N ASP A 710 -4.20 -55.01 -27.52
CA ASP A 710 -4.35 -55.07 -28.97
C ASP A 710 -5.68 -54.44 -29.43
N ASP A 711 -5.67 -53.74 -30.57
CA ASP A 711 -6.85 -53.09 -31.15
C ASP A 711 -8.03 -54.07 -31.34
N ALA A 712 -7.75 -55.37 -31.60
CA ALA A 712 -8.78 -56.41 -31.72
C ALA A 712 -9.47 -56.71 -30.38
N ALA A 713 -8.72 -56.76 -29.28
CA ALA A 713 -9.26 -56.98 -27.94
C ALA A 713 -10.07 -55.76 -27.45
N ILE A 714 -9.67 -54.55 -27.86
CA ILE A 714 -10.39 -53.30 -27.55
C ILE A 714 -11.76 -53.28 -28.23
N VAL A 715 -11.85 -53.68 -29.51
CA VAL A 715 -13.12 -53.72 -30.24
C VAL A 715 -14.06 -54.78 -29.65
N GLU A 716 -13.55 -55.96 -29.30
CA GLU A 716 -14.36 -57.03 -28.69
C GLU A 716 -14.86 -56.65 -27.29
N ALA A 717 -14.02 -56.02 -26.46
CA ALA A 717 -14.43 -55.47 -25.16
C ALA A 717 -15.46 -54.33 -25.31
N ALA A 718 -15.32 -53.47 -26.32
CA ALA A 718 -16.30 -52.43 -26.63
C ALA A 718 -17.65 -53.04 -27.03
N ALA A 719 -17.64 -54.09 -27.88
CA ALA A 719 -18.84 -54.80 -28.28
C ALA A 719 -19.57 -55.45 -27.09
N ALA A 720 -18.84 -56.03 -26.13
CA ALA A 720 -19.42 -56.61 -24.92
C ALA A 720 -20.09 -55.58 -23.99
N LEU A 721 -19.60 -54.34 -24.00
CA LEU A 721 -20.13 -53.24 -23.17
C LEU A 721 -21.24 -52.44 -23.85
N THR A 722 -21.48 -52.64 -25.15
CA THR A 722 -22.37 -51.82 -25.99
C THR A 722 -23.84 -51.89 -25.54
N ASP A 723 -24.26 -52.99 -24.91
CA ASP A 723 -25.63 -53.14 -24.40
C ASP A 723 -25.90 -52.34 -23.10
N GLN A 724 -24.87 -51.71 -22.52
CA GLN A 724 -24.97 -50.99 -21.25
C GLN A 724 -24.62 -49.50 -21.40
N ALA A 725 -25.48 -48.61 -20.88
CA ALA A 725 -25.19 -47.18 -20.81
C ALA A 725 -24.31 -46.88 -19.57
N LEU A 726 -22.99 -46.79 -19.75
CA LEU A 726 -22.03 -46.72 -18.65
C LEU A 726 -21.38 -45.33 -18.50
N PRO A 727 -21.17 -44.83 -17.27
CA PRO A 727 -20.35 -43.65 -17.02
C PRO A 727 -18.86 -43.96 -17.26
N VAL A 728 -18.12 -42.99 -17.80
CA VAL A 728 -16.67 -43.13 -18.11
C VAL A 728 -15.87 -43.64 -16.91
N LYS A 729 -16.11 -43.13 -15.70
CA LYS A 729 -15.37 -43.58 -14.50
C LYS A 729 -15.62 -45.06 -14.18
N ARG A 730 -16.79 -45.60 -14.51
CA ARG A 730 -17.07 -47.04 -14.34
C ARG A 730 -16.30 -47.87 -15.36
N VAL A 731 -16.25 -47.43 -16.62
CA VAL A 731 -15.44 -48.07 -17.67
C VAL A 731 -13.96 -48.12 -17.25
N MET A 732 -13.42 -47.02 -16.74
CA MET A 732 -12.04 -46.97 -16.22
C MET A 732 -11.80 -47.92 -15.04
N GLN A 733 -12.76 -48.04 -14.12
CA GLN A 733 -12.66 -48.97 -12.98
C GLN A 733 -12.67 -50.43 -13.43
N VAL A 734 -13.52 -50.78 -14.39
CA VAL A 734 -13.58 -52.14 -14.97
C VAL A 734 -12.29 -52.47 -15.69
N LEU A 735 -11.73 -51.52 -16.45
CA LEU A 735 -10.43 -51.69 -17.10
C LEU A 735 -9.29 -51.94 -16.09
N GLU A 736 -9.26 -51.18 -14.99
CA GLU A 736 -8.22 -51.34 -13.97
C GLU A 736 -8.36 -52.67 -13.21
N LEU A 737 -9.59 -53.11 -12.93
CA LEU A 737 -9.85 -54.44 -12.35
C LEU A 737 -9.42 -55.56 -13.30
N ALA A 738 -9.70 -55.42 -14.60
CA ALA A 738 -9.26 -56.36 -15.62
C ALA A 738 -7.72 -56.42 -15.73
N ARG A 739 -7.02 -55.27 -15.63
CA ARG A 739 -5.55 -55.20 -15.56
C ARG A 739 -4.98 -55.93 -14.37
N GLN A 740 -5.58 -55.75 -13.18
CA GLN A 740 -5.13 -56.45 -11.97
C GLN A 740 -5.37 -57.96 -12.08
N ALA A 741 -6.55 -58.37 -12.53
CA ALA A 741 -6.88 -59.79 -12.67
C ALA A 741 -6.02 -60.50 -13.72
N ALA A 742 -5.67 -59.84 -14.83
CA ALA A 742 -4.71 -60.37 -15.81
C ALA A 742 -3.30 -60.53 -15.22
N ARG A 743 -2.86 -59.55 -14.41
CA ARG A 743 -1.58 -59.63 -13.69
C ARG A 743 -1.55 -60.77 -12.68
N ASP A 744 -2.63 -60.97 -11.93
CA ASP A 744 -2.73 -62.05 -10.95
C ASP A 744 -2.72 -63.44 -11.62
N ARG A 745 -3.46 -63.61 -12.73
CA ARG A 745 -3.42 -64.86 -13.52
C ARG A 745 -2.03 -65.15 -14.10
N ALA A 746 -1.34 -64.13 -14.63
CA ALA A 746 0.03 -64.30 -15.13
C ALA A 746 0.99 -64.74 -14.00
N LEU A 747 0.82 -64.21 -12.78
CA LEU A 747 1.60 -64.63 -11.61
C LEU A 747 1.29 -66.08 -11.18
N GLU A 748 0.04 -66.52 -11.28
CA GLU A 748 -0.37 -67.90 -10.99
C GLU A 748 0.18 -68.89 -12.02
N GLU A 749 0.13 -68.56 -13.32
CA GLU A 749 0.69 -69.38 -14.40
C GLU A 749 2.20 -69.52 -14.26
N LEU A 750 2.93 -68.42 -14.01
CA LEU A 750 4.37 -68.43 -13.71
C LEU A 750 4.73 -69.18 -12.42
N GLY A 751 3.85 -69.16 -11.41
CA GLY A 751 4.02 -69.93 -10.18
C GLY A 751 3.81 -71.43 -10.36
N SER A 752 2.97 -71.82 -11.33
CA SER A 752 2.68 -73.23 -11.63
C SER A 752 3.77 -73.92 -12.45
N ASP A 753 4.49 -73.20 -13.32
CA ASP A 753 5.59 -73.74 -14.12
C ASP A 753 6.85 -74.05 -13.30
N VAL A 754 7.07 -73.37 -12.17
CA VAL A 754 8.21 -73.66 -11.26
C VAL A 754 7.98 -74.94 -10.44
N ALA A 755 6.74 -75.41 -10.29
CA ALA A 755 6.42 -76.67 -9.63
C ALA A 755 6.62 -77.91 -10.55
N GLY A 756 6.92 -77.72 -11.83
CA GLY A 756 6.97 -78.76 -12.86
C GLY A 756 8.33 -79.41 -13.15
N THR A 757 9.45 -78.95 -12.55
CA THR A 757 10.78 -79.52 -12.82
C THR A 757 11.28 -80.40 -11.66
N PRO A 758 11.60 -81.70 -11.87
CA PRO A 758 12.03 -82.58 -10.80
C PRO A 758 13.48 -82.31 -10.34
N MET A 759 13.65 -82.31 -9.01
CA MET A 759 14.91 -82.35 -8.25
C MET A 759 15.87 -83.43 -8.74
N GLU A 760 17.09 -83.06 -9.13
CA GLU A 760 18.28 -83.90 -8.90
C GLU A 760 19.56 -83.05 -8.89
N ALA A 761 20.49 -83.41 -8.00
CA ALA A 761 21.86 -82.91 -7.82
C ALA A 761 22.07 -81.62 -7.00
N ALA A 762 22.31 -81.79 -5.69
CA ALA A 762 23.56 -81.34 -5.03
C ALA A 762 23.52 -81.62 -3.52
N ALA A 763 23.90 -82.84 -3.14
CA ALA A 763 24.32 -83.17 -1.78
C ALA A 763 25.85 -83.25 -1.76
N ALA A 764 26.54 -82.27 -1.16
CA ALA A 764 27.92 -82.45 -0.67
C ALA A 764 28.38 -81.28 0.22
N SER A 765 28.96 -81.64 1.37
CA SER A 765 29.82 -80.87 2.29
C SER A 765 29.16 -79.85 3.24
N GLY A 766 28.92 -80.32 4.47
CA GLY A 766 28.93 -79.49 5.67
C GLY A 766 29.86 -80.13 6.70
N ALA A 767 30.75 -79.34 7.31
CA ALA A 767 31.50 -79.72 8.51
C ALA A 767 31.85 -78.48 9.37
N GLY A 768 31.24 -78.44 10.57
CA GLY A 768 31.68 -77.74 11.81
C GLY A 768 31.46 -76.23 11.89
N GLY A 769 30.82 -75.61 12.89
CA GLY A 769 30.26 -76.08 14.16
C GLY A 769 30.44 -75.02 15.28
N GLY A 770 29.32 -74.45 15.78
CA GLY A 770 29.19 -73.74 17.08
C GLY A 770 29.10 -72.20 17.01
N ALA A 771 28.12 -71.48 17.60
CA ALA A 771 27.02 -71.84 18.50
C ALA A 771 25.96 -70.70 18.59
N ALA A 772 24.69 -71.09 18.86
CA ALA A 772 23.53 -70.33 19.40
C ALA A 772 22.99 -69.11 18.61
N SER A 773 21.71 -68.89 18.33
CA SER A 773 20.44 -69.54 18.70
C SER A 773 19.31 -68.95 17.81
N GLN A 774 18.48 -69.82 17.21
CA GLN A 774 17.05 -69.70 16.82
C GLN A 774 16.51 -68.30 16.38
N GLY A 775 15.99 -68.08 15.16
CA GLY A 775 15.51 -69.00 14.13
C GLY A 775 15.58 -68.40 12.73
N ALA A 776 16.10 -69.23 11.82
CA ALA A 776 16.03 -69.13 10.37
C ALA A 776 14.66 -69.69 9.89
N GLY A 777 14.13 -69.33 8.72
CA GLY A 777 14.76 -68.52 7.70
C GLY A 777 13.90 -68.30 6.47
N ARG A 778 14.37 -67.36 5.66
CA ARG A 778 14.42 -67.44 4.20
C ARG A 778 15.46 -66.42 3.77
N ALA A 779 16.66 -66.92 3.53
CA ALA A 779 17.72 -66.17 2.87
C ALA A 779 17.39 -66.06 1.39
N GLU A 780 17.61 -64.85 0.89
CA GLU A 780 17.85 -64.45 -0.50
C GLU A 780 18.13 -65.60 -1.47
N VAL A 781 17.22 -65.75 -2.43
CA VAL A 781 17.59 -66.09 -3.80
C VAL A 781 17.05 -64.95 -4.65
N GLU A 782 17.95 -64.02 -4.95
CA GLU A 782 17.74 -62.91 -5.87
C GLU A 782 17.61 -63.48 -7.29
N TYR A 783 16.38 -63.74 -7.75
CA TYR A 783 16.10 -63.86 -9.18
C TYR A 783 15.57 -62.51 -9.67
N ARG A 784 16.45 -61.75 -10.31
CA ARG A 784 16.07 -60.57 -11.10
C ARG A 784 15.24 -61.02 -12.30
N LEU A 785 13.94 -61.18 -12.12
CA LEU A 785 12.98 -61.05 -13.21
C LEU A 785 12.90 -59.56 -13.55
N THR A 786 13.21 -59.20 -14.79
CA THR A 786 13.05 -57.81 -15.20
C THR A 786 11.57 -57.50 -15.34
N VAL A 787 11.16 -56.27 -15.03
CA VAL A 787 9.77 -55.82 -15.22
C VAL A 787 9.30 -56.03 -16.68
N ALA A 788 10.25 -56.09 -17.62
CA ALA A 788 10.01 -56.43 -19.03
C ALA A 788 9.51 -57.88 -19.22
N ASP A 789 10.07 -58.87 -18.51
CA ASP A 789 9.67 -60.29 -18.63
C ASP A 789 8.25 -60.55 -18.06
N VAL A 790 7.89 -59.82 -17.00
CA VAL A 790 6.54 -59.87 -16.39
C VAL A 790 5.53 -59.11 -17.26
N LEU A 791 5.95 -58.04 -17.95
CA LEU A 791 5.13 -57.34 -18.94
C LEU A 791 4.93 -58.17 -20.21
N GLU A 792 5.95 -58.87 -20.69
CA GLU A 792 5.86 -59.75 -21.87
C GLU A 792 4.89 -60.93 -21.63
N ALA A 793 4.92 -61.51 -20.42
CA ALA A 793 3.97 -62.55 -20.02
C ALA A 793 2.53 -62.00 -19.82
N ALA A 794 2.38 -60.77 -19.31
CA ALA A 794 1.08 -60.10 -19.20
C ALA A 794 0.49 -59.73 -20.58
N THR A 795 1.33 -59.41 -21.57
CA THR A 795 0.90 -59.19 -22.96
C THR A 795 0.56 -60.47 -23.72
N ALA A 796 1.08 -61.63 -23.29
CA ALA A 796 0.78 -62.92 -23.92
C ALA A 796 -0.57 -63.51 -23.49
N SER A 797 -1.17 -63.01 -22.39
CA SER A 797 -2.48 -63.46 -21.88
C SER A 797 -3.63 -62.51 -22.27
N THR A 798 -3.65 -62.07 -23.54
CA THR A 798 -4.77 -61.31 -24.11
C THR A 798 -6.09 -62.10 -24.05
N ASP A 799 -6.04 -63.43 -24.16
CA ASP A 799 -7.21 -64.33 -23.99
C ASP A 799 -7.73 -64.37 -22.54
N GLY A 800 -6.86 -64.22 -21.54
CA GLY A 800 -7.24 -64.20 -20.12
C GLY A 800 -7.95 -62.91 -19.72
N MET A 801 -7.46 -61.77 -20.21
CA MET A 801 -8.09 -60.45 -20.04
C MET A 801 -9.43 -60.37 -20.80
N LYS A 802 -9.51 -61.01 -21.97
CA LYS A 802 -10.69 -61.16 -22.81
C LYS A 802 -11.84 -61.93 -22.13
N SER A 803 -11.58 -63.09 -21.52
CA SER A 803 -12.61 -63.83 -20.77
C SER A 803 -13.14 -63.02 -19.58
N LEU A 804 -12.25 -62.34 -18.86
CA LEU A 804 -12.61 -61.58 -17.66
C LEU A 804 -13.48 -60.35 -17.97
N MET A 805 -13.19 -59.63 -19.06
CA MET A 805 -14.06 -58.52 -19.47
C MET A 805 -15.44 -58.98 -19.93
N MET A 806 -15.55 -60.16 -20.57
CA MET A 806 -16.84 -60.76 -20.90
C MET A 806 -17.60 -61.23 -19.65
N ASP A 807 -16.92 -61.88 -18.71
CA ASP A 807 -17.53 -62.36 -17.46
C ASP A 807 -17.99 -61.17 -16.59
N LEU A 808 -17.16 -60.15 -16.41
CA LEU A 808 -17.51 -58.92 -15.66
C LEU A 808 -18.61 -58.10 -16.35
N GLY A 809 -18.65 -58.06 -17.68
CA GLY A 809 -19.72 -57.43 -18.43
C GLY A 809 -21.06 -58.16 -18.29
N SER A 810 -21.05 -59.45 -17.99
CA SER A 810 -22.27 -60.24 -17.75
C SER A 810 -22.77 -60.22 -16.30
N GLU A 811 -21.89 -59.94 -15.32
CA GLU A 811 -22.24 -59.79 -13.90
C GLU A 811 -22.69 -58.37 -13.51
N LEU A 812 -22.27 -57.34 -14.26
CA LEU A 812 -22.71 -55.94 -14.16
C LEU A 812 -24.08 -55.72 -14.82
#